data_AF-A0A328SG27-F1
#
_entry.id   AF-A0A328SG27-F1
#
_cell.length_a   1.000
_cell.length_b   1.000
_cell.length_c   1.000
_cell.angle_alpha   90.00
_cell.angle_beta   90.00
_cell.angle_gamma   90.00
#
_symmetry.space_group_name_H-M   'P 1'
#
loop_
_entity.id
_entity.type
_entity.pdbx_description
1 polymer ?
#
loop_
_entity_poly.entity_id
_entity_poly.type
_entity_poly.pdbx_seq_one_letter_code
_entity_poly.pdbx_strand_id
1 'polypeptide(L)'
;MNYKVMTILLILLCCFMGAASAADDVSMDVADTSVDDVVTVDAVSEDVSDSATVEETELSDETTIEDASDGIKTDEISQESVQVDSEPTRASSVTVTSWSRLNTYCIKTTPQTIYVSGAINASSTIRIQNNATIIGKPGSYITGGSNGVTYFNNTGDLSITFKNMTFKNMNAGILFKLTTITGTNKFINCSFENIYTSVYKSSVIWNDNGTMNISGCNFTNCQNGFGAVTNFATNGSVWMNVENCRFVNNTARSEPGGINNCGELNVTNSTFINNKANMWAGAVHTHTNSTTHIENSTFNNNVAGSGTLGWNGGALFSYGTLEVINSVFNDNYCHVGTGGGAIYGYSYLGSIYNITVDHCNFTRNVNNYTNGCAGAIGVQNIGYLYVYNSIFVNNSADNGQAIAAISKDEPYCLNCTNCSCPNCPNCTNCTHHNVSTGNPTTEIVNNTFINHTGTGETVIIAGNHYLFENNTFPNSTQNNNYTRSGSQNDSPSVDLINIPQTRTNNKLGSSKLSDENDEIYVDITGIDDYDEIWDSFRFACEDVNEGGIVYLSKGVYSDAAPFGLWKNFTVIGLDKENVLINILNGIEIELGCGGMHDHYTHTFKNITFSCPISENDDLIFEDCVFINSTIGAGGYVNSEPIENTWDIENSYNYTYINCDFINTTIEICKFGQINFINCTFENITADSIVRNKGGFTLQDAINLYDCTFTNVNVKGIIDVPAGSTPVERYRIEGCTGVENFGPITEGDHDYVNITQSRAETVLVVDIDTYGNLLVNLTDASGNAMAEDEVLISVNGAEATPYTLGTDGLLSIALADLTDATGKLNIAVSFEENDDYKGSTGSVSTVLVINNVTVEVPVEVPVYITVNQTATSITASDLTATAKVAKTLTVTLKDANGKVLANKAVKVTVNGKTSTVTTDKNGVAKVNVNYAKAGTYYYTLSFLGDNDYKASMKAV
;
A
#
# COMPACT_ATOMS: atom_id res chain seq x y z
N MET A 1 -52.24 3.97 -46.62
CA MET A 1 -52.21 4.62 -45.28
C MET A 1 -50.96 4.16 -44.50
N ASN A 2 -49.79 4.14 -45.14
CA ASN A 2 -48.55 3.53 -44.59
C ASN A 2 -47.32 4.13 -45.27
N TYR A 3 -46.90 5.33 -44.85
CA TYR A 3 -45.55 5.86 -45.15
C TYR A 3 -45.12 6.84 -44.05
N LYS A 4 -46.07 7.65 -43.52
CA LYS A 4 -45.79 8.52 -42.36
C LYS A 4 -45.53 7.75 -41.06
N VAL A 5 -46.23 6.64 -40.81
CA VAL A 5 -45.98 5.80 -39.62
C VAL A 5 -44.64 5.05 -39.72
N MET A 6 -44.25 4.63 -40.93
CA MET A 6 -42.99 3.91 -41.15
C MET A 6 -41.76 4.83 -41.07
N THR A 7 -41.90 6.11 -41.44
CA THR A 7 -40.82 7.11 -41.30
C THR A 7 -40.64 7.54 -39.83
N ILE A 8 -41.73 7.63 -39.07
CA ILE A 8 -41.67 7.92 -37.62
C ILE A 8 -41.10 6.73 -36.85
N LEU A 9 -41.41 5.49 -37.24
CA LEU A 9 -40.78 4.29 -36.65
C LEU A 9 -39.29 4.16 -37.01
N LEU A 10 -38.85 4.58 -38.20
CA LEU A 10 -37.43 4.54 -38.57
C LEU A 10 -36.61 5.62 -37.84
N ILE A 11 -37.21 6.79 -37.58
CA ILE A 11 -36.59 7.85 -36.77
C ILE A 11 -36.55 7.44 -35.30
N LEU A 12 -37.60 6.79 -34.77
CA LEU A 12 -37.59 6.23 -33.41
C LEU A 12 -36.62 5.04 -33.27
N LEU A 13 -36.41 4.22 -34.31
CA LEU A 13 -35.40 3.15 -34.27
C LEU A 13 -33.96 3.71 -34.26
N CYS A 14 -33.72 4.87 -34.87
CA CYS A 14 -32.43 5.58 -34.80
C CYS A 14 -32.22 6.30 -33.46
N CYS A 15 -33.27 6.50 -32.64
CA CYS A 15 -33.17 7.05 -31.30
C CYS A 15 -32.99 5.98 -30.20
N PHE A 16 -32.99 4.67 -30.54
CA PHE A 16 -32.77 3.57 -29.61
C PHE A 16 -31.48 2.74 -29.88
N MET A 17 -30.58 3.21 -30.76
CA MET A 17 -29.26 2.61 -30.99
C MET A 17 -28.09 3.52 -30.58
N GLY A 18 -28.32 4.47 -29.69
CA GLY A 18 -27.27 5.30 -29.10
C GLY A 18 -26.71 4.70 -27.81
N ALA A 19 -25.95 3.61 -27.92
CA ALA A 19 -25.07 3.10 -26.86
C ALA A 19 -24.12 2.02 -27.41
N ALA A 20 -23.18 2.43 -28.27
CA ALA A 20 -21.97 1.67 -28.56
C ALA A 20 -21.03 2.56 -29.37
N SER A 21 -20.04 3.18 -28.72
CA SER A 21 -18.88 3.77 -29.38
C SER A 21 -17.77 4.00 -28.36
N ALA A 22 -17.07 2.92 -28.01
CA ALA A 22 -15.72 2.97 -27.45
C ALA A 22 -14.83 2.05 -28.29
N ALA A 23 -14.69 2.38 -29.58
CA ALA A 23 -13.71 1.77 -30.47
C ALA A 23 -13.60 2.65 -31.71
N ASP A 24 -12.87 3.75 -31.61
CA ASP A 24 -12.18 4.35 -32.75
C ASP A 24 -11.13 5.32 -32.19
N ASP A 25 -10.01 4.76 -31.76
CA ASP A 25 -8.76 5.50 -31.81
C ASP A 25 -7.69 4.68 -32.56
N VAL A 26 -7.41 5.23 -33.74
CA VAL A 26 -6.42 4.88 -34.77
C VAL A 26 -6.71 3.61 -35.59
N SER A 27 -7.27 3.82 -36.78
CA SER A 27 -6.93 3.01 -37.95
C SER A 27 -5.93 3.78 -38.80
N MET A 28 -4.83 3.12 -39.22
CA MET A 28 -4.36 3.16 -40.60
C MET A 28 -3.21 2.15 -40.77
N ASP A 29 -3.49 1.12 -41.56
CA ASP A 29 -2.57 0.07 -41.96
C ASP A 29 -1.93 0.41 -43.32
N VAL A 30 -0.61 0.23 -43.37
CA VAL A 30 0.28 -0.17 -44.49
C VAL A 30 0.24 0.56 -45.85
N ALA A 31 1.38 1.15 -46.21
CA ALA A 31 2.06 0.90 -47.49
C ALA A 31 3.56 1.22 -47.41
N ASP A 32 4.36 0.17 -47.56
CA ASP A 32 5.78 0.13 -47.89
C ASP A 32 6.11 0.94 -49.16
N THR A 33 7.23 1.67 -49.18
CA THR A 33 8.27 1.62 -50.24
C THR A 33 9.37 2.67 -50.05
N SER A 34 10.63 2.19 -50.10
CA SER A 34 11.86 2.85 -50.59
C SER A 34 12.50 3.97 -49.76
N VAL A 35 13.81 4.20 -49.72
CA VAL A 35 15.10 3.51 -50.02
C VAL A 35 16.17 4.52 -49.54
N ASP A 36 17.30 4.00 -49.04
CA ASP A 36 18.63 4.62 -48.84
C ASP A 36 18.81 5.86 -47.92
N ASP A 37 19.60 5.70 -46.84
CA ASP A 37 21.05 5.92 -46.95
C ASP A 37 21.82 5.41 -45.71
N VAL A 38 22.58 4.35 -45.92
CA VAL A 38 23.97 4.08 -45.52
C VAL A 38 24.52 4.81 -44.27
N VAL A 39 24.87 4.03 -43.23
CA VAL A 39 26.27 3.93 -42.75
C VAL A 39 26.53 2.48 -42.29
N THR A 40 27.38 1.80 -43.07
CA THR A 40 28.00 0.51 -42.81
C THR A 40 29.09 0.58 -41.76
N VAL A 41 29.20 -0.45 -40.91
CA VAL A 41 30.50 -0.99 -40.48
C VAL A 41 30.41 -2.53 -40.47
N ASP A 42 31.00 -3.12 -41.52
CA ASP A 42 31.56 -4.48 -41.65
C ASP A 42 32.36 -4.91 -40.41
N ALA A 43 32.67 -6.16 -40.09
CA ALA A 43 32.48 -7.51 -40.61
C ALA A 43 33.01 -8.43 -39.46
N VAL A 44 32.86 -9.75 -39.42
CA VAL A 44 33.57 -10.75 -40.22
C VAL A 44 33.18 -12.13 -39.66
N SER A 45 32.81 -13.03 -40.60
CA SER A 45 33.01 -14.49 -40.73
C SER A 45 32.85 -15.44 -39.51
N GLU A 46 32.48 -16.71 -39.65
CA GLU A 46 32.73 -17.66 -40.74
C GLU A 46 31.87 -18.94 -40.51
N ASP A 47 31.41 -19.53 -41.61
CA ASP A 47 31.35 -20.95 -41.96
C ASP A 47 30.73 -22.02 -41.01
N VAL A 48 29.63 -22.66 -41.42
CA VAL A 48 29.48 -23.87 -42.30
C VAL A 48 29.66 -25.18 -41.52
N SER A 49 28.60 -26.00 -41.48
CA SER A 49 28.58 -27.34 -42.11
C SER A 49 27.42 -28.22 -41.60
N ASP A 50 26.48 -28.47 -42.51
CA ASP A 50 26.14 -29.78 -43.06
C ASP A 50 25.28 -30.85 -42.32
N SER A 51 24.46 -31.48 -43.17
CA SER A 51 23.95 -32.86 -43.16
C SER A 51 22.86 -33.24 -42.14
N ALA A 52 21.57 -33.28 -42.49
CA ALA A 52 20.86 -34.26 -43.34
C ALA A 52 20.36 -35.54 -42.61
N THR A 53 19.02 -35.64 -42.55
CA THR A 53 18.13 -36.80 -42.80
C THR A 53 18.40 -38.15 -42.12
N VAL A 54 17.37 -38.71 -41.45
CA VAL A 54 16.79 -40.05 -41.71
C VAL A 54 15.31 -40.06 -41.29
N GLU A 55 14.43 -40.51 -42.19
CA GLU A 55 13.00 -40.84 -42.00
C GLU A 55 12.78 -42.31 -41.60
N GLU A 56 11.53 -42.59 -41.21
CA GLU A 56 10.82 -43.89 -41.20
C GLU A 56 11.11 -44.84 -40.00
N THR A 57 10.17 -45.64 -39.47
CA THR A 57 8.84 -46.11 -39.91
C THR A 57 8.03 -46.64 -38.71
N GLU A 58 6.72 -46.79 -38.93
CA GLU A 58 5.69 -47.38 -38.05
C GLU A 58 5.91 -48.84 -37.62
N LEU A 59 5.26 -49.29 -36.53
CA LEU A 59 4.15 -50.28 -36.55
C LEU A 59 3.72 -50.80 -35.17
N SER A 60 2.39 -50.88 -35.03
CA SER A 60 1.53 -51.88 -34.37
C SER A 60 1.75 -52.31 -32.90
N ASP A 61 0.69 -52.20 -32.09
CA ASP A 61 -0.16 -53.37 -31.82
C ASP A 61 -1.48 -52.97 -31.13
N GLU A 62 -2.59 -53.38 -31.76
CA GLU A 62 -3.92 -53.48 -31.16
C GLU A 62 -3.96 -54.66 -30.18
N THR A 63 -4.77 -54.56 -29.12
CA THR A 63 -5.71 -55.65 -28.81
C THR A 63 -7.02 -55.08 -28.27
N THR A 64 -8.08 -55.58 -28.88
CA THR A 64 -9.51 -55.30 -28.77
C THR A 64 -10.18 -56.03 -27.60
N ILE A 65 -11.46 -55.67 -27.37
CA ILE A 65 -12.66 -56.50 -27.06
C ILE A 65 -13.59 -55.59 -26.22
N GLU A 66 -14.62 -54.94 -26.80
CA GLU A 66 -16.01 -55.45 -27.02
C GLU A 66 -16.63 -55.99 -25.70
N ASP A 67 -17.87 -55.71 -25.28
CA ASP A 67 -19.09 -55.45 -26.04
C ASP A 67 -20.27 -55.03 -25.11
N ALA A 68 -21.32 -54.44 -25.69
CA ALA A 68 -22.77 -54.59 -25.39
C ALA A 68 -23.35 -54.40 -23.96
N SER A 69 -24.57 -53.88 -23.71
CA SER A 69 -25.67 -53.32 -24.50
C SER A 69 -26.82 -52.95 -23.51
N ASP A 70 -27.89 -52.36 -24.05
CA ASP A 70 -29.23 -52.05 -23.47
C ASP A 70 -29.37 -50.75 -22.67
N GLY A 71 -30.34 -49.85 -22.93
CA GLY A 71 -31.48 -49.90 -23.83
C GLY A 71 -32.74 -49.28 -23.19
N ILE A 72 -33.08 -48.05 -23.60
CA ILE A 72 -34.44 -47.53 -23.87
C ILE A 72 -35.32 -46.92 -22.73
N LYS A 73 -35.48 -45.58 -22.88
CA LYS A 73 -36.69 -44.69 -22.86
C LYS A 73 -37.48 -44.41 -21.56
N THR A 74 -37.37 -43.17 -21.07
CA THR A 74 -38.29 -41.99 -21.17
C THR A 74 -39.49 -42.05 -20.21
N ASP A 75 -39.58 -41.06 -19.31
CA ASP A 75 -40.65 -40.06 -19.34
C ASP A 75 -40.23 -38.81 -18.55
N GLU A 76 -40.50 -37.64 -19.13
CA GLU A 76 -40.29 -36.30 -18.59
C GLU A 76 -41.23 -36.02 -17.41
N ILE A 77 -40.81 -35.17 -16.47
CA ILE A 77 -41.52 -33.92 -16.09
C ILE A 77 -40.57 -33.05 -15.27
N SER A 78 -40.56 -31.78 -15.66
CA SER A 78 -39.82 -30.63 -15.18
C SER A 78 -40.00 -30.31 -13.69
N GLN A 79 -38.91 -29.84 -13.06
CA GLN A 79 -38.90 -28.63 -12.22
C GLN A 79 -37.45 -28.19 -11.93
N GLU A 80 -37.27 -26.87 -11.92
CA GLU A 80 -36.02 -26.11 -11.81
C GLU A 80 -35.05 -26.65 -10.76
N SER A 81 -33.83 -26.99 -11.18
CA SER A 81 -32.72 -27.24 -10.27
C SER A 81 -31.92 -25.95 -10.07
N VAL A 82 -32.02 -25.44 -8.85
CA VAL A 82 -31.00 -24.63 -8.17
C VAL A 82 -29.60 -25.12 -8.56
N GLN A 83 -28.77 -24.22 -9.08
CA GLN A 83 -27.33 -24.47 -9.25
C GLN A 83 -26.73 -24.66 -7.86
N VAL A 84 -26.58 -25.93 -7.49
CA VAL A 84 -25.69 -26.35 -6.41
C VAL A 84 -24.31 -26.33 -7.02
N ASP A 85 -23.50 -25.32 -6.68
CA ASP A 85 -22.07 -25.34 -6.97
C ASP A 85 -21.48 -26.57 -6.27
N SER A 86 -21.10 -27.56 -7.08
CA SER A 86 -20.35 -28.71 -6.64
C SER A 86 -18.96 -28.24 -6.17
N GLU A 87 -18.64 -28.53 -4.91
CA GLU A 87 -17.29 -28.50 -4.33
C GLU A 87 -16.21 -28.84 -5.37
N PRO A 88 -15.16 -28.00 -5.55
CA PRO A 88 -14.11 -28.27 -6.50
C PRO A 88 -13.34 -29.52 -6.07
N THR A 89 -13.37 -30.55 -6.92
CA THR A 89 -12.52 -31.74 -6.82
C THR A 89 -11.07 -31.34 -6.50
N ARG A 90 -10.53 -31.87 -5.39
CA ARG A 90 -9.17 -31.66 -4.86
C ARG A 90 -8.12 -31.42 -5.96
N ALA A 91 -7.70 -30.17 -6.15
CA ALA A 91 -6.69 -29.77 -7.12
C ALA A 91 -5.38 -30.54 -6.89
N SER A 92 -4.74 -31.00 -7.97
CA SER A 92 -3.41 -31.61 -7.89
C SER A 92 -2.37 -30.52 -7.67
N SER A 93 -1.66 -30.57 -6.53
CA SER A 93 -0.51 -29.71 -6.30
C SER A 93 0.74 -30.25 -6.99
N VAL A 94 1.52 -29.39 -7.63
CA VAL A 94 2.75 -29.77 -8.33
C VAL A 94 3.83 -28.71 -8.20
N THR A 95 5.10 -29.10 -8.11
CA THR A 95 6.25 -28.19 -8.29
C THR A 95 6.82 -28.30 -9.70
N VAL A 96 7.10 -27.16 -10.32
CA VAL A 96 7.70 -27.04 -11.66
C VAL A 96 9.01 -26.26 -11.59
N THR A 97 9.98 -26.67 -12.41
CA THR A 97 11.33 -26.09 -12.50
C THR A 97 11.71 -25.72 -13.93
N SER A 98 10.77 -25.81 -14.88
CA SER A 98 10.99 -25.47 -16.29
C SER A 98 9.73 -24.93 -16.96
N TRP A 99 9.91 -24.12 -18.00
CA TRP A 99 8.83 -23.46 -18.72
C TRP A 99 7.87 -24.46 -19.38
N SER A 100 8.42 -25.49 -20.01
CA SER A 100 7.65 -26.58 -20.63
C SER A 100 6.73 -27.28 -19.62
N ARG A 101 7.25 -27.52 -18.40
CA ARG A 101 6.48 -28.16 -17.34
C ARG A 101 5.41 -27.23 -16.78
N LEU A 102 5.71 -25.94 -16.58
CA LEU A 102 4.70 -24.93 -16.22
C LEU A 102 3.56 -24.91 -17.26
N ASN A 103 3.91 -24.84 -18.55
CA ASN A 103 2.93 -24.88 -19.64
C ASN A 103 2.05 -26.14 -19.59
N THR A 104 2.63 -27.32 -19.35
CA THR A 104 1.88 -28.59 -19.27
C THR A 104 0.77 -28.57 -18.22
N TYR A 105 0.99 -27.91 -17.09
CA TYR A 105 -0.03 -27.83 -16.03
C TYR A 105 -1.01 -26.68 -16.27
N CYS A 106 -0.56 -25.55 -16.82
CA CYS A 106 -1.46 -24.44 -17.18
C CYS A 106 -2.51 -24.81 -18.24
N ILE A 107 -2.26 -25.83 -19.07
CA ILE A 107 -3.20 -26.30 -20.12
C ILE A 107 -4.04 -27.52 -19.70
N LYS A 108 -3.95 -27.97 -18.43
CA LYS A 108 -4.82 -29.06 -17.92
C LYS A 108 -6.29 -28.61 -17.93
N THR A 109 -7.21 -29.56 -18.04
CA THR A 109 -8.66 -29.28 -17.99
C THR A 109 -9.22 -29.14 -16.58
N THR A 110 -8.47 -29.58 -15.56
CA THR A 110 -8.87 -29.45 -14.14
C THR A 110 -8.09 -28.32 -13.45
N PRO A 111 -8.65 -27.67 -12.42
CA PRO A 111 -7.93 -26.68 -11.62
C PRO A 111 -6.59 -27.19 -11.11
N GLN A 112 -5.58 -26.33 -11.10
CA GLN A 112 -4.21 -26.69 -10.71
C GLN A 112 -3.67 -25.76 -9.62
N THR A 113 -2.89 -26.31 -8.70
CA THR A 113 -2.01 -25.54 -7.81
C THR A 113 -0.57 -25.81 -8.21
N ILE A 114 0.13 -24.80 -8.72
CA ILE A 114 1.45 -24.94 -9.35
C ILE A 114 2.46 -24.12 -8.56
N TYR A 115 3.46 -24.78 -7.98
CA TYR A 115 4.59 -24.14 -7.33
C TYR A 115 5.75 -23.97 -8.31
N VAL A 116 6.21 -22.74 -8.51
CA VAL A 116 7.39 -22.42 -9.32
C VAL A 116 8.63 -22.44 -8.42
N SER A 117 9.69 -23.11 -8.87
CA SER A 117 10.94 -23.23 -8.12
C SER A 117 12.15 -23.02 -9.04
N GLY A 118 13.12 -22.25 -8.55
CA GLY A 118 14.30 -21.85 -9.31
C GLY A 118 14.03 -20.79 -10.36
N ALA A 119 15.03 -20.56 -11.21
CA ALA A 119 14.95 -19.63 -12.34
C ALA A 119 14.37 -20.33 -13.57
N ILE A 120 13.21 -19.87 -14.05
CA ILE A 120 12.57 -20.41 -15.27
C ILE A 120 12.69 -19.40 -16.40
N ASN A 121 13.28 -19.83 -17.52
CA ASN A 121 13.37 -19.02 -18.74
C ASN A 121 12.12 -19.23 -19.63
N ALA A 122 11.35 -18.16 -19.83
CA ALA A 122 10.21 -18.12 -20.73
C ALA A 122 10.65 -18.20 -22.19
N SER A 123 10.08 -19.14 -22.95
CA SER A 123 10.47 -19.42 -24.35
C SER A 123 9.29 -19.46 -25.34
N SER A 124 8.06 -19.35 -24.85
CA SER A 124 6.84 -19.40 -25.67
C SER A 124 5.65 -18.82 -24.91
N THR A 125 4.56 -18.51 -25.59
CA THR A 125 3.28 -18.19 -24.93
C THR A 125 2.76 -19.39 -24.13
N ILE A 126 2.26 -19.14 -22.91
CA ILE A 126 1.42 -20.08 -22.16
C ILE A 126 -0.03 -19.63 -22.30
N ARG A 127 -0.89 -20.53 -22.78
CA ARG A 127 -2.35 -20.33 -22.85
C ARG A 127 -3.00 -21.02 -21.65
N ILE A 128 -3.40 -20.27 -20.64
CA ILE A 128 -3.96 -20.85 -19.41
C ILE A 128 -5.41 -21.30 -19.70
N GLN A 129 -5.74 -22.55 -19.37
CA GLN A 129 -7.02 -23.21 -19.70
C GLN A 129 -7.78 -23.75 -18.47
N ASN A 130 -7.30 -23.46 -17.26
CA ASN A 130 -7.98 -23.82 -16.01
C ASN A 130 -7.87 -22.70 -14.95
N ASN A 131 -8.61 -22.87 -13.86
CA ASN A 131 -8.50 -22.03 -12.66
C ASN A 131 -7.18 -22.35 -11.93
N ALA A 132 -6.07 -21.81 -12.44
CA ALA A 132 -4.74 -22.06 -11.94
C ALA A 132 -4.39 -21.11 -10.78
N THR A 133 -3.83 -21.66 -9.71
CA THR A 133 -3.10 -20.91 -8.68
C THR A 133 -1.61 -21.19 -8.85
N ILE A 134 -0.84 -20.19 -9.25
CA ILE A 134 0.59 -20.27 -9.54
C ILE A 134 1.36 -19.52 -8.45
N ILE A 135 2.20 -20.23 -7.70
CA ILE A 135 2.84 -19.75 -6.48
C ILE A 135 4.36 -19.81 -6.63
N GLY A 136 5.06 -18.71 -6.42
CA GLY A 136 6.51 -18.68 -6.41
C GLY A 136 7.05 -19.17 -5.07
N LYS A 137 8.02 -20.08 -5.10
CA LYS A 137 8.82 -20.41 -3.91
C LYS A 137 9.86 -19.30 -3.66
N PRO A 138 10.38 -19.17 -2.44
CA PRO A 138 11.47 -18.24 -2.13
C PRO A 138 12.62 -18.34 -3.13
N GLY A 139 13.09 -17.19 -3.62
CA GLY A 139 14.18 -17.09 -4.61
C GLY A 139 13.84 -17.59 -6.02
N SER A 140 12.62 -18.06 -6.27
CA SER A 140 12.18 -18.44 -7.63
C SER A 140 11.80 -17.22 -8.46
N TYR A 141 12.12 -17.25 -9.75
CA TYR A 141 11.76 -16.18 -10.66
C TYR A 141 11.61 -16.66 -12.09
N ILE A 142 10.87 -15.88 -12.88
CA ILE A 142 10.70 -16.07 -14.31
C ILE A 142 11.44 -14.96 -15.05
N THR A 143 12.19 -15.34 -16.08
CA THR A 143 12.99 -14.42 -16.92
C THR A 143 12.85 -14.76 -18.39
N GLY A 144 13.50 -14.02 -19.30
CA GLY A 144 13.42 -14.24 -20.74
C GLY A 144 12.18 -13.59 -21.36
N GLY A 145 11.52 -14.25 -22.31
CA GLY A 145 10.31 -13.67 -22.89
C GLY A 145 9.96 -14.18 -24.29
N SER A 146 9.01 -13.50 -24.93
CA SER A 146 8.52 -13.84 -26.26
C SER A 146 8.23 -12.58 -27.06
N ASN A 147 8.35 -12.63 -28.38
CA ASN A 147 8.02 -11.48 -29.24
C ASN A 147 6.50 -11.13 -29.23
N GLY A 148 5.67 -11.86 -28.50
CA GLY A 148 4.22 -11.69 -28.42
C GLY A 148 3.70 -11.71 -26.98
N VAL A 149 2.51 -12.28 -26.76
CA VAL A 149 1.95 -12.41 -25.41
C VAL A 149 2.63 -13.56 -24.68
N THR A 150 3.20 -13.32 -23.49
CA THR A 150 3.88 -14.40 -22.74
C THR A 150 2.88 -15.27 -21.97
N TYR A 151 1.93 -14.65 -21.27
CA TYR A 151 0.80 -15.33 -20.62
C TYR A 151 -0.51 -14.82 -21.20
N PHE A 152 -1.31 -15.76 -21.71
CA PHE A 152 -2.58 -15.47 -22.34
C PHE A 152 -3.67 -16.36 -21.76
N ASN A 153 -4.81 -15.78 -21.39
CA ASN A 153 -6.03 -16.54 -21.15
C ASN A 153 -6.95 -16.34 -22.36
N ASN A 154 -7.68 -17.38 -22.76
CA ASN A 154 -8.53 -17.35 -23.96
C ASN A 154 -10.02 -17.65 -23.67
N THR A 155 -10.42 -17.74 -22.40
CA THR A 155 -11.75 -18.26 -22.03
C THR A 155 -12.37 -17.43 -20.92
N GLY A 156 -13.62 -17.02 -21.13
CA GLY A 156 -14.29 -15.96 -20.37
C GLY A 156 -14.55 -16.22 -18.88
N ASP A 157 -14.49 -17.45 -18.38
CA ASP A 157 -14.94 -17.75 -17.01
C ASP A 157 -13.80 -18.17 -16.06
N LEU A 158 -12.53 -18.08 -16.50
CA LEU A 158 -11.41 -18.52 -15.68
C LEU A 158 -11.01 -17.49 -14.62
N SER A 159 -10.74 -17.99 -13.41
CA SER A 159 -10.12 -17.25 -12.32
C SER A 159 -8.69 -17.73 -12.11
N ILE A 160 -7.72 -16.85 -12.34
CA ILE A 160 -6.28 -17.18 -12.30
C ILE A 160 -5.63 -16.38 -11.17
N THR A 161 -4.84 -17.04 -10.33
CA THR A 161 -4.11 -16.39 -9.24
C THR A 161 -2.61 -16.59 -9.41
N PHE A 162 -1.85 -15.50 -9.43
CA PHE A 162 -0.40 -15.48 -9.25
C PHE A 162 -0.08 -14.99 -7.85
N LYS A 163 0.73 -15.74 -7.09
CA LYS A 163 1.10 -15.40 -5.71
C LYS A 163 2.60 -15.53 -5.48
N ASN A 164 3.23 -14.56 -4.82
CA ASN A 164 4.66 -14.59 -4.45
C ASN A 164 5.58 -14.84 -5.66
N MET A 165 5.18 -14.38 -6.85
CA MET A 165 5.90 -14.61 -8.09
C MET A 165 6.82 -13.42 -8.40
N THR A 166 8.07 -13.71 -8.79
CA THR A 166 8.98 -12.68 -9.33
C THR A 166 9.14 -12.88 -10.84
N PHE A 167 8.90 -11.83 -11.62
CA PHE A 167 9.17 -11.73 -13.04
C PHE A 167 10.26 -10.68 -13.23
N LYS A 168 11.41 -11.05 -13.80
CA LYS A 168 12.51 -10.09 -13.95
C LYS A 168 13.31 -10.23 -15.23
N ASN A 169 13.76 -9.09 -15.75
CA ASN A 169 14.57 -8.97 -16.97
C ASN A 169 13.88 -9.63 -18.16
N MET A 170 12.64 -9.21 -18.44
CA MET A 170 11.82 -9.83 -19.48
C MET A 170 11.53 -8.89 -20.64
N ASN A 171 11.44 -9.45 -21.85
CA ASN A 171 10.98 -8.75 -23.06
C ASN A 171 9.70 -9.41 -23.57
N ALA A 172 8.63 -8.66 -23.76
CA ALA A 172 7.37 -9.19 -24.24
C ALA A 172 6.70 -8.25 -25.26
N GLY A 173 5.81 -8.76 -26.10
CA GLY A 173 4.78 -7.92 -26.72
C GLY A 173 3.89 -7.35 -25.62
N ILE A 174 3.22 -8.24 -24.88
CA ILE A 174 2.49 -8.00 -23.63
C ILE A 174 2.86 -9.15 -22.67
N LEU A 175 3.18 -8.88 -21.41
CA LEU A 175 3.57 -9.98 -20.51
C LEU A 175 2.36 -10.81 -20.09
N PHE A 176 1.29 -10.16 -19.62
CA PHE A 176 0.01 -10.78 -19.29
C PHE A 176 -1.11 -10.12 -20.07
N LYS A 177 -1.84 -10.91 -20.87
CA LYS A 177 -3.09 -10.47 -21.49
C LYS A 177 -4.24 -11.35 -21.01
N LEU A 178 -5.17 -10.74 -20.30
CA LEU A 178 -6.24 -11.41 -19.57
C LEU A 178 -7.59 -10.94 -20.13
N THR A 179 -8.34 -11.86 -20.73
CA THR A 179 -9.61 -11.58 -21.43
C THR A 179 -10.81 -12.22 -20.71
N THR A 180 -10.76 -12.26 -19.37
CA THR A 180 -11.79 -12.90 -18.57
C THR A 180 -13.09 -12.09 -18.59
N ILE A 181 -14.23 -12.70 -18.85
CA ILE A 181 -15.55 -12.05 -18.88
C ILE A 181 -16.20 -12.07 -17.49
N THR A 182 -16.21 -13.21 -16.79
CA THR A 182 -16.89 -13.39 -15.49
C THR A 182 -15.97 -13.79 -14.33
N GLY A 183 -14.85 -14.46 -14.60
CA GLY A 183 -13.86 -14.83 -13.59
C GLY A 183 -13.05 -13.64 -13.05
N THR A 184 -12.29 -13.89 -11.98
CA THR A 184 -11.42 -12.88 -11.34
C THR A 184 -9.96 -13.27 -11.46
N ASN A 185 -9.13 -12.35 -11.98
CA ASN A 185 -7.68 -12.54 -11.99
C ASN A 185 -7.03 -11.84 -10.79
N LYS A 186 -6.09 -12.51 -10.12
CA LYS A 186 -5.42 -11.99 -8.93
C LYS A 186 -3.90 -12.04 -9.07
N PHE A 187 -3.24 -10.95 -8.73
CA PHE A 187 -1.81 -10.88 -8.49
C PHE A 187 -1.60 -10.47 -7.04
N ILE A 188 -0.91 -11.32 -6.27
CA ILE A 188 -0.75 -11.15 -4.83
C ILE A 188 0.72 -11.24 -4.50
N ASN A 189 1.31 -10.16 -3.98
CA ASN A 189 2.71 -10.10 -3.59
C ASN A 189 3.66 -10.53 -4.75
N CYS A 190 3.39 -10.02 -5.95
CA CYS A 190 4.20 -10.29 -7.13
C CYS A 190 5.16 -9.13 -7.42
N SER A 191 6.37 -9.46 -7.89
CA SER A 191 7.36 -8.46 -8.34
C SER A 191 7.55 -8.53 -9.85
N PHE A 192 7.54 -7.36 -10.51
CA PHE A 192 7.77 -7.16 -11.94
C PHE A 192 8.93 -6.18 -12.10
N GLU A 193 10.11 -6.69 -12.46
CA GLU A 193 11.36 -5.92 -12.47
C GLU A 193 11.97 -5.89 -13.87
N ASN A 194 12.29 -4.70 -14.37
CA ASN A 194 12.97 -4.53 -15.66
C ASN A 194 12.22 -5.25 -16.80
N ILE A 195 10.91 -5.00 -16.91
CA ILE A 195 10.07 -5.56 -17.97
C ILE A 195 9.99 -4.57 -19.12
N TYR A 196 10.30 -5.05 -20.33
CA TYR A 196 10.26 -4.26 -21.55
C TYR A 196 9.16 -4.79 -22.44
N THR A 197 8.16 -3.94 -22.73
CA THR A 197 7.11 -4.28 -23.69
C THR A 197 7.28 -3.53 -25.01
N SER A 198 6.48 -3.95 -26.01
CA SER A 198 6.49 -3.31 -27.32
C SER A 198 6.10 -1.82 -27.26
N VAL A 199 6.38 -1.06 -28.31
CA VAL A 199 6.21 0.41 -28.29
C VAL A 199 4.76 0.87 -28.37
N TYR A 200 3.81 0.04 -28.81
CA TYR A 200 2.43 0.45 -29.09
C TYR A 200 1.42 -0.50 -28.44
N LYS A 201 0.38 0.05 -27.79
CA LYS A 201 -0.72 -0.69 -27.14
C LYS A 201 -0.25 -1.92 -26.36
N SER A 202 0.69 -1.72 -25.44
CA SER A 202 1.20 -2.81 -24.62
C SER A 202 1.69 -2.41 -23.24
N SER A 203 1.59 -3.37 -22.32
CA SER A 203 1.75 -3.20 -20.87
C SER A 203 2.28 -4.50 -20.26
N VAL A 204 2.80 -4.44 -19.03
CA VAL A 204 3.16 -5.65 -18.29
C VAL A 204 1.91 -6.49 -18.05
N ILE A 205 0.84 -5.86 -17.54
CA ILE A 205 -0.45 -6.49 -17.35
C ILE A 205 -1.51 -5.75 -18.14
N TRP A 206 -2.28 -6.50 -18.92
CA TRP A 206 -3.36 -6.00 -19.75
C TRP A 206 -4.66 -6.74 -19.42
N ASN A 207 -5.60 -6.03 -18.79
CA ASN A 207 -6.95 -6.49 -18.53
C ASN A 207 -7.87 -6.03 -19.66
N ASP A 208 -8.44 -6.95 -20.43
CA ASP A 208 -9.37 -6.62 -21.53
C ASP A 208 -10.85 -6.68 -21.07
N ASN A 209 -11.14 -7.39 -19.98
CA ASN A 209 -12.49 -7.57 -19.47
C ASN A 209 -12.48 -8.13 -18.02
N GLY A 210 -13.63 -8.07 -17.35
CA GLY A 210 -13.83 -8.68 -16.03
C GLY A 210 -13.09 -7.97 -14.89
N THR A 211 -12.93 -8.67 -13.77
CA THR A 211 -12.33 -8.12 -12.55
C THR A 211 -10.87 -8.54 -12.39
N MET A 212 -10.01 -7.57 -12.12
CA MET A 212 -8.61 -7.77 -11.78
C MET A 212 -8.29 -7.20 -10.41
N ASN A 213 -7.63 -7.99 -9.56
CA ASN A 213 -7.12 -7.54 -8.28
C ASN A 213 -5.59 -7.66 -8.27
N ILE A 214 -4.92 -6.55 -7.96
CA ILE A 214 -3.46 -6.47 -7.82
C ILE A 214 -3.21 -6.00 -6.39
N SER A 215 -2.63 -6.85 -5.55
CA SER A 215 -2.38 -6.55 -4.15
C SER A 215 -0.95 -6.82 -3.73
N GLY A 216 -0.32 -5.90 -3.00
CA GLY A 216 1.06 -6.06 -2.50
C GLY A 216 2.12 -6.17 -3.60
N CYS A 217 1.81 -5.75 -4.83
CA CYS A 217 2.69 -5.99 -5.98
C CYS A 217 3.62 -4.81 -6.26
N ASN A 218 4.80 -5.13 -6.80
CA ASN A 218 5.83 -4.15 -7.17
C ASN A 218 6.05 -4.14 -8.68
N PHE A 219 5.97 -2.96 -9.30
CA PHE A 219 6.31 -2.72 -10.70
C PHE A 219 7.48 -1.74 -10.75
N THR A 220 8.67 -2.24 -11.08
CA THR A 220 9.92 -1.48 -10.97
C THR A 220 10.66 -1.47 -12.30
N ASN A 221 11.04 -0.26 -12.75
CA ASN A 221 11.81 -0.04 -13.97
C ASN A 221 11.18 -0.70 -15.22
N CYS A 222 9.85 -0.74 -15.32
CA CYS A 222 9.20 -1.29 -16.52
C CYS A 222 9.13 -0.22 -17.61
N GLN A 223 9.51 -0.58 -18.84
CA GLN A 223 9.46 0.30 -20.00
C GLN A 223 8.44 -0.24 -21.02
N ASN A 224 7.37 0.50 -21.22
CA ASN A 224 6.18 -0.02 -21.88
C ASN A 224 5.66 0.92 -22.97
N GLY A 225 4.77 0.41 -23.82
CA GLY A 225 4.04 1.25 -24.77
C GLY A 225 3.08 2.18 -24.03
N PHE A 226 2.24 1.60 -23.17
CA PHE A 226 1.35 2.27 -22.23
C PHE A 226 1.89 2.19 -20.80
N GLY A 227 1.04 2.32 -19.78
CA GLY A 227 1.43 2.08 -18.39
C GLY A 227 1.93 0.66 -18.14
N ALA A 228 2.60 0.45 -17.01
CA ALA A 228 2.92 -0.89 -16.53
C ALA A 228 1.68 -1.79 -16.45
N VAL A 229 0.54 -1.21 -16.09
CA VAL A 229 -0.75 -1.90 -16.05
C VAL A 229 -1.77 -1.17 -16.93
N THR A 230 -2.66 -1.93 -17.56
CA THR A 230 -3.75 -1.38 -18.37
C THR A 230 -5.07 -2.07 -18.08
N ASN A 231 -6.07 -1.26 -17.74
CA ASN A 231 -7.47 -1.66 -17.61
C ASN A 231 -8.21 -1.20 -18.87
N PHE A 232 -8.34 -2.07 -19.87
CA PHE A 232 -8.87 -1.73 -21.18
C PHE A 232 -10.33 -2.20 -21.33
N ALA A 233 -11.23 -1.30 -21.68
CA ALA A 233 -12.63 -1.62 -21.95
C ALA A 233 -12.96 -1.28 -23.41
N THR A 234 -13.50 -2.24 -24.17
CA THR A 234 -14.00 -2.00 -25.53
C THR A 234 -15.53 -1.87 -25.59
N ASN A 235 -16.27 -2.68 -24.83
CA ASN A 235 -17.75 -2.67 -24.77
C ASN A 235 -18.30 -3.37 -23.49
N GLY A 236 -17.78 -3.06 -22.30
CA GLY A 236 -18.19 -3.72 -21.05
C GLY A 236 -17.73 -3.01 -19.77
N SER A 237 -18.17 -3.52 -18.61
CA SER A 237 -17.73 -3.08 -17.28
C SER A 237 -16.45 -3.84 -16.91
N VAL A 238 -15.30 -3.17 -17.01
CA VAL A 238 -13.99 -3.74 -16.64
C VAL A 238 -13.55 -3.11 -15.34
N TRP A 239 -13.26 -3.93 -14.35
CA TRP A 239 -12.96 -3.49 -12.99
C TRP A 239 -11.54 -3.85 -12.59
N MET A 240 -10.82 -2.91 -12.00
CA MET A 240 -9.48 -3.12 -11.47
C MET A 240 -9.37 -2.57 -10.06
N ASN A 241 -8.89 -3.40 -9.13
CA ASN A 241 -8.49 -2.98 -7.78
C ASN A 241 -6.97 -3.09 -7.65
N VAL A 242 -6.35 -2.02 -7.19
CA VAL A 242 -4.91 -1.92 -6.92
C VAL A 242 -4.73 -1.50 -5.47
N GLU A 243 -4.18 -2.38 -4.65
CA GLU A 243 -4.10 -2.18 -3.20
C GLU A 243 -2.68 -2.47 -2.71
N ASN A 244 -2.12 -1.62 -1.84
CA ASN A 244 -0.80 -1.84 -1.24
C ASN A 244 0.30 -2.06 -2.30
N CYS A 245 0.20 -1.42 -3.46
CA CYS A 245 1.10 -1.64 -4.58
C CYS A 245 2.12 -0.50 -4.75
N ARG A 246 3.26 -0.81 -5.38
CA ARG A 246 4.31 0.16 -5.68
C ARG A 246 4.60 0.19 -7.18
N PHE A 247 4.55 1.38 -7.76
CA PHE A 247 4.94 1.66 -9.14
C PHE A 247 6.12 2.61 -9.10
N VAL A 248 7.32 2.11 -9.42
CA VAL A 248 8.57 2.83 -9.25
C VAL A 248 9.36 2.89 -10.56
N ASN A 249 9.74 4.09 -10.98
CA ASN A 249 10.57 4.33 -12.18
C ASN A 249 10.00 3.71 -13.47
N ASN A 250 8.68 3.55 -13.58
CA ASN A 250 8.09 3.01 -14.81
C ASN A 250 8.03 4.10 -15.87
N THR A 251 8.34 3.75 -17.12
CA THR A 251 8.36 4.69 -18.23
C THR A 251 7.46 4.20 -19.36
N ALA A 252 6.43 4.97 -19.70
CA ALA A 252 5.64 4.76 -20.90
C ALA A 252 6.18 5.58 -22.07
N ARG A 253 6.31 4.93 -23.23
CA ARG A 253 6.77 5.57 -24.47
C ARG A 253 5.68 6.42 -25.13
N SER A 254 4.40 6.18 -24.83
CA SER A 254 3.27 6.93 -25.38
C SER A 254 2.36 7.49 -24.28
N GLU A 255 1.68 6.61 -23.54
CA GLU A 255 0.51 6.92 -22.70
C GLU A 255 0.65 6.26 -21.32
N PRO A 256 0.01 6.77 -20.26
CA PRO A 256 0.63 7.11 -18.95
C PRO A 256 1.67 6.14 -18.37
N GLY A 257 2.57 6.60 -17.48
CA GLY A 257 3.71 5.79 -17.02
C GLY A 257 3.36 4.58 -16.14
N GLY A 258 2.36 4.71 -15.26
CA GLY A 258 1.96 3.68 -14.30
C GLY A 258 0.76 2.85 -14.75
N ILE A 259 -0.43 3.44 -14.75
CA ILE A 259 -1.70 2.76 -15.02
C ILE A 259 -2.51 3.52 -16.08
N ASN A 260 -2.91 2.82 -17.14
CA ASN A 260 -3.88 3.32 -18.11
C ASN A 260 -5.27 2.73 -17.83
N ASN A 261 -6.27 3.57 -17.56
CA ASN A 261 -7.62 3.13 -17.22
C ASN A 261 -8.68 3.60 -18.24
N CYS A 262 -9.38 2.63 -18.82
CA CYS A 262 -10.54 2.80 -19.69
C CYS A 262 -11.84 2.24 -19.06
N GLY A 263 -11.80 1.81 -17.79
CA GLY A 263 -12.94 1.23 -17.07
C GLY A 263 -13.07 1.81 -15.64
N GLU A 264 -13.39 0.95 -14.69
CA GLU A 264 -13.48 1.29 -13.26
C GLU A 264 -12.18 0.89 -12.56
N LEU A 265 -11.54 1.84 -11.90
CA LEU A 265 -10.27 1.64 -11.19
C LEU A 265 -10.37 2.15 -9.75
N ASN A 266 -10.04 1.28 -8.81
CA ASN A 266 -9.82 1.65 -7.41
C ASN A 266 -8.35 1.48 -7.05
N VAL A 267 -7.74 2.50 -6.48
CA VAL A 267 -6.35 2.50 -6.00
C VAL A 267 -6.33 2.89 -4.53
N THR A 268 -5.83 2.03 -3.66
CA THR A 268 -5.74 2.29 -2.23
C THR A 268 -4.35 1.97 -1.68
N ASN A 269 -3.90 2.75 -0.69
CA ASN A 269 -2.66 2.49 0.04
C ASN A 269 -1.44 2.25 -0.88
N SER A 270 -1.40 2.92 -2.03
CA SER A 270 -0.44 2.62 -3.09
C SER A 270 0.50 3.78 -3.35
N THR A 271 1.68 3.47 -3.87
CA THR A 271 2.76 4.44 -4.05
C THR A 271 3.21 4.49 -5.51
N PHE A 272 3.29 5.70 -6.06
CA PHE A 272 3.76 5.99 -7.41
C PHE A 272 4.95 6.94 -7.34
N ILE A 273 6.16 6.43 -7.63
CA ILE A 273 7.40 7.18 -7.53
C ILE A 273 8.10 7.22 -8.89
N ASN A 274 8.51 8.41 -9.34
CA ASN A 274 9.34 8.61 -10.53
C ASN A 274 8.76 7.99 -11.81
N ASN A 275 7.45 7.82 -11.91
CA ASN A 275 6.85 7.27 -13.13
C ASN A 275 6.79 8.37 -14.18
N LYS A 276 7.07 7.99 -15.43
CA LYS A 276 7.29 8.91 -16.53
C LYS A 276 6.44 8.56 -17.75
N ALA A 277 5.85 9.58 -18.36
CA ALA A 277 5.19 9.44 -19.66
C ALA A 277 5.50 10.61 -20.60
N ASN A 278 5.36 10.34 -21.89
CA ASN A 278 5.38 11.39 -22.91
C ASN A 278 4.05 12.16 -22.95
N MET A 279 2.92 11.48 -22.75
CA MET A 279 1.57 12.08 -22.78
C MET A 279 0.71 11.68 -21.57
N TRP A 280 -0.26 12.54 -21.30
CA TRP A 280 -1.29 12.49 -20.26
C TRP A 280 -0.76 12.50 -18.83
N ALA A 281 -0.22 11.39 -18.31
CA ALA A 281 0.07 11.27 -16.88
C ALA A 281 1.35 10.49 -16.58
N GLY A 282 2.16 10.96 -15.65
CA GLY A 282 3.32 10.20 -15.18
C GLY A 282 2.89 8.91 -14.48
N ALA A 283 1.82 8.96 -13.68
CA ALA A 283 1.32 7.83 -12.91
C ALA A 283 0.04 7.22 -13.52
N VAL A 284 -1.12 7.90 -13.42
CA VAL A 284 -2.42 7.30 -13.77
C VAL A 284 -3.22 8.17 -14.72
N HIS A 285 -3.78 7.56 -15.76
CA HIS A 285 -4.70 8.20 -16.70
C HIS A 285 -6.09 7.56 -16.69
N THR A 286 -7.11 8.41 -16.65
CA THR A 286 -8.53 8.02 -16.74
C THR A 286 -9.16 8.54 -18.03
N HIS A 287 -9.60 7.62 -18.88
CA HIS A 287 -10.26 7.94 -20.16
C HIS A 287 -11.70 8.45 -20.00
N THR A 288 -12.30 8.89 -21.10
CA THR A 288 -13.69 9.33 -21.17
C THR A 288 -14.64 8.21 -20.74
N ASN A 289 -15.66 8.55 -19.94
CA ASN A 289 -16.63 7.60 -19.37
C ASN A 289 -16.02 6.53 -18.46
N SER A 290 -14.78 6.72 -18.00
CA SER A 290 -14.11 5.88 -17.02
C SER A 290 -14.10 6.56 -15.65
N THR A 291 -13.96 5.76 -14.60
CA THR A 291 -13.92 6.23 -13.21
C THR A 291 -12.63 5.76 -12.56
N THR A 292 -12.04 6.63 -11.76
CA THR A 292 -10.86 6.29 -10.94
C THR A 292 -11.04 6.86 -9.54
N HIS A 293 -10.99 5.99 -8.54
CA HIS A 293 -11.02 6.33 -7.13
C HIS A 293 -9.66 6.04 -6.52
N ILE A 294 -9.06 7.03 -5.87
CA ILE A 294 -7.74 6.97 -5.25
C ILE A 294 -7.88 7.37 -3.78
N GLU A 295 -7.41 6.52 -2.88
CA GLU A 295 -7.47 6.75 -1.43
C GLU A 295 -6.12 6.42 -0.78
N ASN A 296 -5.72 7.21 0.23
CA ASN A 296 -4.58 6.92 1.10
C ASN A 296 -3.28 6.61 0.32
N SER A 297 -3.06 7.32 -0.79
CA SER A 297 -2.01 6.99 -1.76
C SER A 297 -1.02 8.14 -1.95
N THR A 298 0.20 7.80 -2.37
CA THR A 298 1.31 8.76 -2.50
C THR A 298 1.83 8.83 -3.92
N PHE A 299 1.98 10.05 -4.45
CA PHE A 299 2.49 10.35 -5.78
C PHE A 299 3.69 11.29 -5.67
N ASN A 300 4.89 10.74 -5.85
CA ASN A 300 6.14 11.48 -5.69
C ASN A 300 6.93 11.54 -6.99
N ASN A 301 7.30 12.75 -7.40
CA ASN A 301 8.22 13.00 -8.51
C ASN A 301 7.80 12.31 -9.83
N ASN A 302 6.49 12.18 -10.08
CA ASN A 302 5.99 11.67 -11.35
C ASN A 302 6.03 12.77 -12.39
N VAL A 303 6.34 12.39 -13.64
CA VAL A 303 6.62 13.34 -14.72
C VAL A 303 5.84 13.01 -15.97
N ALA A 304 5.14 14.00 -16.51
CA ALA A 304 4.48 13.91 -17.81
C ALA A 304 4.97 15.02 -18.77
N GLY A 305 4.84 14.77 -20.08
CA GLY A 305 5.11 15.78 -21.12
C GLY A 305 6.54 15.82 -21.66
N SER A 306 7.34 14.77 -21.50
CA SER A 306 8.77 14.74 -21.92
C SER A 306 9.04 14.76 -23.44
N GLY A 307 8.03 15.04 -24.28
CA GLY A 307 8.11 14.91 -25.75
C GLY A 307 7.62 16.11 -26.57
N THR A 308 7.33 17.26 -25.95
CA THR A 308 6.73 18.48 -26.54
C THR A 308 5.38 18.25 -27.24
N LEU A 309 4.34 18.89 -26.69
CA LEU A 309 2.92 18.92 -27.12
C LEU A 309 1.99 17.97 -26.34
N GLY A 310 0.78 18.43 -26.04
CA GLY A 310 -0.30 17.66 -25.40
C GLY A 310 -0.79 18.23 -24.07
N TRP A 311 -1.94 17.72 -23.58
CA TRP A 311 -2.49 18.02 -22.25
C TRP A 311 -1.98 17.00 -21.23
N ASN A 312 -1.41 17.45 -20.11
CA ASN A 312 -0.76 16.55 -19.16
C ASN A 312 -0.96 16.93 -17.69
N GLY A 313 -1.12 15.95 -16.81
CA GLY A 313 -0.91 16.10 -15.37
C GLY A 313 0.38 15.38 -14.97
N GLY A 314 1.25 15.99 -14.18
CA GLY A 314 2.54 15.36 -13.85
C GLY A 314 2.38 13.97 -13.21
N ALA A 315 1.37 13.82 -12.34
CA ALA A 315 0.98 12.53 -11.75
C ALA A 315 -0.28 11.95 -12.40
N LEU A 316 -1.38 12.71 -12.44
CA LEU A 316 -2.71 12.22 -12.80
C LEU A 316 -3.34 13.03 -13.94
N PHE A 317 -4.00 12.34 -14.87
CA PHE A 317 -4.78 12.99 -15.92
C PHE A 317 -6.17 12.35 -16.02
N SER A 318 -7.22 13.15 -16.22
CA SER A 318 -8.57 12.64 -16.43
C SER A 318 -9.36 13.34 -17.54
N TYR A 319 -10.00 12.53 -18.39
CA TYR A 319 -11.14 12.91 -19.23
C TYR A 319 -12.50 12.55 -18.61
N GLY A 320 -12.50 11.71 -17.57
CA GLY A 320 -13.68 11.14 -16.93
C GLY A 320 -13.81 11.51 -15.46
N THR A 321 -14.32 10.59 -14.65
CA THR A 321 -14.49 10.79 -13.20
C THR A 321 -13.21 10.41 -12.47
N LEU A 322 -12.69 11.32 -11.66
CA LEU A 322 -11.52 11.11 -10.80
C LEU A 322 -11.85 11.60 -9.39
N GLU A 323 -11.75 10.70 -8.42
CA GLU A 323 -11.90 11.02 -7.00
C GLU A 323 -10.59 10.68 -6.29
N VAL A 324 -10.08 11.64 -5.50
CA VAL A 324 -8.82 11.53 -4.78
C VAL A 324 -9.02 11.98 -3.34
N ILE A 325 -8.77 11.08 -2.40
CA ILE A 325 -9.03 11.29 -0.97
C ILE A 325 -7.78 10.93 -0.16
N ASN A 326 -7.50 11.68 0.91
CA ASN A 326 -6.45 11.37 1.88
C ASN A 326 -5.08 11.05 1.25
N SER A 327 -4.72 11.76 0.19
CA SER A 327 -3.57 11.40 -0.64
C SER A 327 -2.54 12.52 -0.72
N VAL A 328 -1.30 12.15 -1.00
CA VAL A 328 -0.14 13.05 -0.99
C VAL A 328 0.47 13.15 -2.38
N PHE A 329 0.75 14.37 -2.82
CA PHE A 329 1.37 14.70 -4.10
C PHE A 329 2.59 15.59 -3.88
N ASN A 330 3.78 15.01 -3.99
CA ASN A 330 5.02 15.74 -3.80
C ASN A 330 5.86 15.80 -5.07
N ASP A 331 6.36 17.00 -5.38
CA ASP A 331 7.39 17.21 -6.39
C ASP A 331 7.00 16.67 -7.79
N ASN A 332 5.71 16.53 -8.10
CA ASN A 332 5.27 16.08 -9.43
C ASN A 332 5.41 17.20 -10.46
N TYR A 333 5.73 16.83 -11.70
CA TYR A 333 6.15 17.80 -12.71
C TYR A 333 5.46 17.60 -14.06
N CYS A 334 4.94 18.69 -14.62
CA CYS A 334 4.42 18.75 -15.98
C CYS A 334 5.31 19.59 -16.91
N HIS A 335 5.75 19.01 -18.03
CA HIS A 335 6.65 19.65 -19.01
C HIS A 335 5.93 20.29 -20.22
N VAL A 336 4.66 20.68 -20.09
CA VAL A 336 3.89 21.30 -21.20
C VAL A 336 3.08 22.52 -20.75
N GLY A 337 2.87 23.46 -21.67
CA GLY A 337 2.14 24.72 -21.39
C GLY A 337 0.65 24.53 -21.11
N THR A 338 0.07 23.37 -21.42
CA THR A 338 -1.33 23.03 -21.15
C THR A 338 -1.35 21.79 -20.26
N GLY A 339 -1.37 21.98 -18.95
CA GLY A 339 -1.26 20.88 -17.99
C GLY A 339 -1.36 21.35 -16.55
N GLY A 340 -1.22 20.44 -15.59
CA GLY A 340 -1.12 20.71 -14.15
C GLY A 340 0.04 19.92 -13.55
N GLY A 341 0.79 20.48 -12.61
CA GLY A 341 2.01 19.83 -12.10
C GLY A 341 1.74 18.51 -11.40
N ALA A 342 0.59 18.34 -10.73
CA ALA A 342 0.12 17.06 -10.20
C ALA A 342 -1.04 16.47 -11.00
N ILE A 343 -2.17 17.18 -11.04
CA ILE A 343 -3.43 16.69 -11.60
C ILE A 343 -3.86 17.58 -12.77
N TYR A 344 -4.33 16.96 -13.86
CA TYR A 344 -4.96 17.70 -14.95
C TYR A 344 -6.26 17.11 -15.47
N GLY A 345 -7.29 17.96 -15.63
CA GLY A 345 -8.56 17.62 -16.26
C GLY A 345 -8.77 18.36 -17.58
N TYR A 346 -9.24 17.65 -18.61
CA TYR A 346 -9.51 18.27 -19.90
C TYR A 346 -10.77 17.71 -20.57
N SER A 347 -11.56 18.58 -21.21
CA SER A 347 -12.71 18.20 -22.03
C SER A 347 -12.33 18.09 -23.51
N TYR A 348 -12.45 16.89 -24.08
CA TYR A 348 -12.12 16.58 -25.47
C TYR A 348 -13.29 15.86 -26.17
N LEU A 349 -13.69 16.38 -27.34
CA LEU A 349 -14.73 15.79 -28.22
C LEU A 349 -16.02 15.35 -27.51
N GLY A 350 -16.47 16.13 -26.51
CA GLY A 350 -17.68 15.85 -25.74
C GLY A 350 -17.47 15.11 -24.41
N SER A 351 -16.22 14.77 -24.04
CA SER A 351 -15.92 14.32 -22.67
C SER A 351 -16.17 15.45 -21.66
N ILE A 352 -16.56 15.09 -20.44
CA ILE A 352 -16.73 16.02 -19.34
C ILE A 352 -16.02 15.39 -18.14
N TYR A 353 -14.89 15.98 -17.75
CA TYR A 353 -14.21 15.54 -16.55
C TYR A 353 -15.02 15.89 -15.31
N ASN A 354 -14.91 15.06 -14.27
CA ASN A 354 -15.45 15.30 -12.95
C ASN A 354 -14.39 14.93 -11.92
N ILE A 355 -13.74 15.93 -11.35
CA ILE A 355 -12.60 15.74 -10.45
C ILE A 355 -12.99 16.19 -9.05
N THR A 356 -12.88 15.28 -8.08
CA THR A 356 -13.03 15.55 -6.65
C THR A 356 -11.72 15.28 -5.94
N VAL A 357 -11.29 16.23 -5.12
CA VAL A 357 -10.09 16.15 -4.29
C VAL A 357 -10.48 16.54 -2.86
N ASP A 358 -10.21 15.67 -1.89
CA ASP A 358 -10.57 15.90 -0.49
C ASP A 358 -9.48 15.41 0.47
N HIS A 359 -9.22 16.17 1.53
CA HIS A 359 -8.22 15.83 2.56
C HIS A 359 -6.82 15.46 2.00
N CYS A 360 -6.40 16.14 0.92
CA CYS A 360 -5.14 15.84 0.23
C CYS A 360 -4.05 16.88 0.53
N ASN A 361 -2.78 16.48 0.37
CA ASN A 361 -1.63 17.38 0.46
C ASN A 361 -0.89 17.47 -0.89
N PHE A 362 -0.70 18.69 -1.39
CA PHE A 362 0.04 19.01 -2.60
C PHE A 362 1.25 19.88 -2.27
N THR A 363 2.44 19.30 -2.27
CA THR A 363 3.68 20.03 -1.94
C THR A 363 4.63 20.06 -3.14
N ARG A 364 5.10 21.27 -3.50
CA ARG A 364 6.13 21.50 -4.53
C ARG A 364 5.83 20.87 -5.90
N ASN A 365 4.57 20.77 -6.28
CA ASN A 365 4.21 20.35 -7.63
C ASN A 365 4.39 21.52 -8.60
N VAL A 366 4.88 21.22 -9.80
CA VAL A 366 5.38 22.25 -10.72
C VAL A 366 4.86 22.08 -12.14
N ASN A 367 4.39 23.19 -12.72
CA ASN A 367 4.25 23.38 -14.15
C ASN A 367 4.85 24.74 -14.57
N ASN A 368 6.19 24.81 -14.60
CA ASN A 368 6.94 26.01 -14.98
C ASN A 368 7.22 26.09 -16.49
N TYR A 369 6.49 25.33 -17.32
CA TYR A 369 6.54 25.55 -18.76
C TYR A 369 5.92 26.91 -19.08
N THR A 370 6.38 27.59 -20.15
CA THR A 370 5.82 28.90 -20.53
C THR A 370 4.31 28.81 -20.78
N ASN A 371 3.53 29.62 -20.07
CA ASN A 371 2.06 29.58 -19.99
C ASN A 371 1.48 28.33 -19.31
N GLY A 372 2.30 27.58 -18.58
CA GLY A 372 1.90 26.45 -17.74
C GLY A 372 0.75 26.84 -16.84
N CYS A 373 -0.20 25.93 -16.69
CA CYS A 373 -1.35 26.12 -15.81
C CYS A 373 -1.08 25.29 -14.54
N ALA A 374 -1.51 25.77 -13.39
CA ALA A 374 -1.55 25.04 -12.12
C ALA A 374 -0.27 24.28 -11.70
N GLY A 375 0.40 24.75 -10.63
CA GLY A 375 1.47 23.95 -10.03
C GLY A 375 0.94 22.62 -9.48
N ALA A 376 -0.27 22.60 -8.91
CA ALA A 376 -0.91 21.38 -8.42
C ALA A 376 -2.02 20.88 -9.36
N ILE A 377 -3.18 21.54 -9.37
CA ILE A 377 -4.40 21.04 -10.03
C ILE A 377 -4.85 21.99 -11.13
N GLY A 378 -4.75 21.53 -12.39
CA GLY A 378 -5.24 22.28 -13.53
C GLY A 378 -6.49 21.63 -14.13
N VAL A 379 -7.45 22.43 -14.55
CA VAL A 379 -8.55 21.96 -15.38
C VAL A 379 -8.84 22.94 -16.51
N GLN A 380 -9.23 22.42 -17.67
CA GLN A 380 -9.51 23.24 -18.84
C GLN A 380 -10.82 22.87 -19.53
N ASN A 381 -11.59 23.91 -19.87
CA ASN A 381 -12.90 23.85 -20.54
C ASN A 381 -14.00 23.23 -19.67
N ILE A 382 -15.17 22.94 -20.24
CA ILE A 382 -16.34 22.48 -19.48
C ILE A 382 -16.05 21.19 -18.68
N GLY A 383 -16.43 21.18 -17.41
CA GLY A 383 -16.23 20.07 -16.50
C GLY A 383 -16.43 20.51 -15.06
N TYR A 384 -16.19 19.60 -14.13
CA TYR A 384 -16.39 19.81 -12.71
C TYR A 384 -15.08 19.61 -11.95
N LEU A 385 -14.75 20.57 -11.09
CA LEU A 385 -13.62 20.48 -10.17
C LEU A 385 -14.11 20.82 -8.76
N TYR A 386 -13.98 19.87 -7.86
CA TYR A 386 -14.35 19.97 -6.46
C TYR A 386 -13.09 19.74 -5.60
N VAL A 387 -12.72 20.70 -4.77
CA VAL A 387 -11.50 20.66 -3.95
C VAL A 387 -11.83 21.07 -2.53
N TYR A 388 -11.65 20.16 -1.59
CA TYR A 388 -12.08 20.32 -0.20
C TYR A 388 -10.97 19.95 0.78
N ASN A 389 -10.93 20.64 1.92
CA ASN A 389 -10.15 20.26 3.10
C ASN A 389 -8.68 19.90 2.82
N SER A 390 -8.08 20.51 1.78
CA SER A 390 -6.77 20.13 1.26
C SER A 390 -5.74 21.23 1.48
N ILE A 391 -4.48 20.81 1.57
CA ILE A 391 -3.34 21.68 1.82
C ILE A 391 -2.47 21.75 0.55
N PHE A 392 -2.12 22.96 0.15
CA PHE A 392 -1.26 23.25 -0.98
C PHE A 392 -0.05 24.02 -0.47
N VAL A 393 1.17 23.52 -0.73
CA VAL A 393 2.41 24.14 -0.24
C VAL A 393 3.40 24.30 -1.38
N ASN A 394 3.82 25.56 -1.63
CA ASN A 394 4.90 25.89 -2.56
C ASN A 394 4.76 25.27 -3.95
N ASN A 395 3.52 25.19 -4.46
CA ASN A 395 3.28 24.76 -5.84
C ASN A 395 3.57 25.93 -6.79
N SER A 396 4.06 25.65 -8.00
CA SER A 396 4.48 26.71 -8.92
C SER A 396 4.00 26.48 -10.35
N ALA A 397 3.39 27.51 -10.94
CA ALA A 397 3.11 27.62 -12.37
C ALA A 397 2.89 29.09 -12.76
N ASP A 398 2.95 29.38 -14.07
CA ASP A 398 2.72 30.72 -14.62
C ASP A 398 1.27 31.19 -14.40
N ASN A 399 0.28 30.29 -14.56
CA ASN A 399 -1.14 30.59 -14.43
C ASN A 399 -1.75 29.74 -13.31
N GLY A 400 -2.03 30.36 -12.16
CA GLY A 400 -2.53 29.66 -10.97
C GLY A 400 -1.39 28.89 -10.33
N GLN A 401 -0.74 29.45 -9.33
CA GLN A 401 0.44 28.80 -8.74
C GLN A 401 0.09 27.43 -8.15
N ALA A 402 -1.09 27.29 -7.54
CA ALA A 402 -1.61 26.01 -7.05
C ALA A 402 -2.68 25.45 -7.99
N ILE A 403 -3.76 26.20 -8.20
CA ILE A 403 -4.94 25.73 -8.93
C ILE A 403 -5.26 26.66 -10.09
N ALA A 404 -5.57 26.08 -11.25
CA ALA A 404 -6.03 26.83 -12.41
C ALA A 404 -7.19 26.12 -13.10
N ALA A 405 -8.39 26.66 -12.95
CA ALA A 405 -9.58 26.27 -13.67
C ALA A 405 -9.87 27.29 -14.77
N ILE A 406 -9.54 26.94 -16.01
CA ILE A 406 -9.49 27.89 -17.12
C ILE A 406 -10.35 27.46 -18.31
N SER A 407 -10.62 28.40 -19.22
CA SER A 407 -11.23 28.14 -20.51
C SER A 407 -10.32 28.74 -21.60
N LYS A 408 -9.95 27.94 -22.60
CA LYS A 408 -9.12 28.38 -23.73
C LYS A 408 -9.60 27.72 -25.02
N ASP A 409 -9.83 28.54 -26.03
CA ASP A 409 -10.11 28.12 -27.41
C ASP A 409 -8.79 27.92 -28.17
N GLU A 410 -8.18 26.74 -28.06
CA GLU A 410 -6.91 26.45 -28.74
C GLU A 410 -7.12 25.71 -30.07
N PRO A 411 -6.62 26.23 -31.21
CA PRO A 411 -6.57 25.50 -32.48
C PRO A 411 -5.47 24.43 -32.45
N TYR A 412 -5.79 23.19 -32.80
CA TYR A 412 -4.84 22.08 -32.93
C TYR A 412 -4.79 21.53 -34.36
N CYS A 413 -3.62 21.08 -34.83
CA CYS A 413 -3.40 20.57 -36.18
C CYS A 413 -3.19 19.05 -36.18
N LEU A 414 -4.19 18.30 -36.64
CA LEU A 414 -4.23 16.83 -36.62
C LEU A 414 -3.30 16.13 -37.63
N ASN A 415 -2.70 16.82 -38.62
CA ASN A 415 -1.99 16.17 -39.73
C ASN A 415 -0.77 16.97 -40.25
N CYS A 416 0.33 17.02 -39.50
CA CYS A 416 1.63 17.45 -40.03
C CYS A 416 2.71 16.41 -39.75
N THR A 417 2.73 15.33 -40.53
CA THR A 417 3.76 14.28 -40.47
C THR A 417 5.11 14.69 -41.10
N ASN A 418 5.32 15.97 -41.50
CA ASN A 418 6.55 16.34 -42.20
C ASN A 418 7.06 17.79 -42.07
N CYS A 419 6.68 18.56 -41.03
CA CYS A 419 7.22 19.90 -40.82
C CYS A 419 7.76 20.09 -39.41
N SER A 420 9.07 20.28 -39.29
CA SER A 420 9.72 20.84 -38.11
C SER A 420 9.28 22.31 -37.95
N CYS A 421 8.19 22.61 -37.24
CA CYS A 421 7.97 23.97 -36.72
C CYS A 421 6.91 24.04 -35.60
N PRO A 422 7.22 24.62 -34.43
CA PRO A 422 6.22 25.03 -33.44
C PRO A 422 5.58 26.36 -33.89
N ASN A 423 4.24 26.42 -33.91
CA ASN A 423 3.39 27.57 -34.29
C ASN A 423 3.49 28.02 -35.76
N CYS A 424 2.59 27.51 -36.62
CA CYS A 424 2.38 28.04 -37.97
C CYS A 424 1.02 28.77 -38.08
N PRO A 425 0.97 30.11 -38.05
CA PRO A 425 -0.28 30.88 -38.14
C PRO A 425 -0.98 30.82 -39.51
N ASN A 426 -0.39 30.15 -40.50
CA ASN A 426 -0.81 30.17 -41.91
C ASN A 426 -1.14 28.79 -42.50
N CYS A 427 -1.33 27.76 -41.67
CA CYS A 427 -1.70 26.44 -42.17
C CYS A 427 -3.21 26.40 -42.49
N THR A 428 -3.55 26.36 -43.78
CA THR A 428 -4.94 26.32 -44.27
C THR A 428 -5.68 25.01 -43.98
N ASN A 429 -5.02 24.01 -43.39
CA ASN A 429 -5.58 22.70 -43.02
C ASN A 429 -5.76 22.51 -41.50
N CYS A 430 -5.56 23.55 -40.68
CA CYS A 430 -5.94 23.50 -39.26
C CYS A 430 -7.45 23.66 -39.13
N THR A 431 -8.16 22.55 -38.91
CA THR A 431 -9.55 22.60 -38.46
C THR A 431 -9.55 22.82 -36.95
N HIS A 432 -10.23 23.87 -36.45
CA HIS A 432 -10.55 23.96 -35.03
C HIS A 432 -11.23 22.66 -34.61
N HIS A 433 -10.67 21.95 -33.64
CA HIS A 433 -11.39 20.84 -33.02
C HIS A 433 -12.68 21.42 -32.42
N ASN A 434 -13.77 20.66 -32.49
CA ASN A 434 -14.97 20.90 -31.69
C ASN A 434 -14.63 20.64 -30.22
N VAL A 435 -13.81 21.51 -29.61
CA VAL A 435 -13.66 21.60 -28.16
C VAL A 435 -15.01 22.03 -27.60
N SER A 436 -15.42 21.42 -26.50
CA SER A 436 -16.60 21.87 -25.77
C SER A 436 -16.27 23.20 -25.10
N THR A 437 -16.40 24.30 -25.85
CA THR A 437 -16.14 25.67 -25.39
C THR A 437 -17.01 25.97 -24.17
N GLY A 438 -16.42 26.30 -23.03
CA GLY A 438 -17.15 26.54 -21.79
C GLY A 438 -16.24 26.73 -20.59
N ASN A 439 -16.76 27.34 -19.52
CA ASN A 439 -16.04 27.49 -18.27
C ASN A 439 -16.23 26.25 -17.39
N PRO A 440 -15.21 25.83 -16.63
CA PRO A 440 -15.36 24.85 -15.56
C PRO A 440 -16.41 25.29 -14.53
N THR A 441 -17.11 24.33 -13.94
CA THR A 441 -17.83 24.52 -12.67
C THR A 441 -16.89 24.13 -11.55
N THR A 442 -16.69 25.01 -10.57
CA THR A 442 -15.66 24.82 -9.54
C THR A 442 -16.20 24.99 -8.13
N GLU A 443 -15.78 24.13 -7.22
CA GLU A 443 -15.92 24.39 -5.79
C GLU A 443 -14.56 24.18 -5.15
N ILE A 444 -14.05 25.21 -4.49
CA ILE A 444 -12.78 25.19 -3.77
C ILE A 444 -13.10 25.72 -2.39
N VAL A 445 -13.22 24.83 -1.41
CA VAL A 445 -13.73 25.16 -0.08
C VAL A 445 -12.85 24.57 1.02
N ASN A 446 -12.60 25.34 2.08
CA ASN A 446 -11.83 24.90 3.25
C ASN A 446 -10.40 24.44 2.92
N ASN A 447 -9.74 25.07 1.95
CA ASN A 447 -8.36 24.71 1.59
C ASN A 447 -7.35 25.72 2.13
N THR A 448 -6.12 25.27 2.35
CA THR A 448 -5.02 26.10 2.84
C THR A 448 -3.90 26.15 1.81
N PHE A 449 -3.56 27.36 1.35
CA PHE A 449 -2.56 27.60 0.32
C PHE A 449 -1.36 28.37 0.88
N ILE A 450 -0.20 27.73 0.93
CA ILE A 450 0.96 28.24 1.66
C ILE A 450 2.18 28.43 0.75
N ASN A 451 2.89 29.55 0.90
CA ASN A 451 4.18 29.86 0.27
C ASN A 451 4.15 29.83 -1.27
N HIS A 452 3.06 30.27 -1.89
CA HIS A 452 2.99 30.47 -3.34
C HIS A 452 3.54 31.87 -3.67
N THR A 453 4.88 31.95 -3.71
CA THR A 453 5.65 33.21 -3.79
C THR A 453 5.89 33.75 -5.21
N GLY A 454 5.36 33.06 -6.22
CA GLY A 454 5.34 33.54 -7.59
C GLY A 454 4.53 34.83 -7.76
N THR A 455 4.72 35.47 -8.91
CA THR A 455 4.12 36.79 -9.19
C THR A 455 2.65 36.72 -9.63
N GLY A 456 2.12 35.52 -9.87
CA GLY A 456 0.74 35.29 -10.31
C GLY A 456 -0.21 34.96 -9.17
N GLU A 457 -1.51 34.89 -9.46
CA GLU A 457 -2.51 34.43 -8.50
C GLU A 457 -2.28 32.96 -8.12
N THR A 458 -2.54 32.64 -6.85
CA THR A 458 -2.41 31.27 -6.33
C THR A 458 -3.49 30.36 -6.90
N VAL A 459 -4.72 30.88 -6.95
CA VAL A 459 -5.87 30.21 -7.55
C VAL A 459 -6.47 31.08 -8.66
N ILE A 460 -6.65 30.48 -9.84
CA ILE A 460 -7.35 31.09 -10.96
C ILE A 460 -8.61 30.28 -11.28
N ILE A 461 -9.74 30.97 -11.34
CA ILE A 461 -11.04 30.43 -11.76
C ILE A 461 -11.58 31.26 -12.91
N ALA A 462 -11.95 30.61 -14.01
CA ALA A 462 -12.64 31.20 -15.15
C ALA A 462 -14.16 31.04 -15.03
N GLY A 463 -14.91 32.05 -15.51
CA GLY A 463 -16.37 32.04 -15.51
C GLY A 463 -17.01 32.44 -14.18
N ASN A 464 -18.32 32.20 -14.07
CA ASN A 464 -19.14 32.65 -12.94
C ASN A 464 -19.79 31.50 -12.15
N HIS A 465 -19.48 30.24 -12.49
CA HIS A 465 -20.03 29.05 -11.82
C HIS A 465 -19.00 28.51 -10.84
N TYR A 466 -18.87 29.19 -9.70
CA TYR A 466 -17.92 28.79 -8.68
C TYR A 466 -18.44 28.97 -7.26
N LEU A 467 -17.93 28.12 -6.36
CA LEU A 467 -17.94 28.30 -4.92
C LEU A 467 -16.49 28.42 -4.45
N PHE A 468 -16.15 29.53 -3.81
CA PHE A 468 -14.79 29.78 -3.33
C PHE A 468 -14.88 30.37 -1.92
N GLU A 469 -14.89 29.49 -0.92
CA GLU A 469 -15.22 29.85 0.46
C GLU A 469 -14.22 29.24 1.45
N ASN A 470 -13.96 29.95 2.55
CA ASN A 470 -13.11 29.48 3.65
C ASN A 470 -11.71 29.00 3.25
N ASN A 471 -11.13 29.55 2.19
CA ASN A 471 -9.75 29.26 1.81
C ASN A 471 -8.78 30.25 2.46
N THR A 472 -7.61 29.77 2.85
CA THR A 472 -6.56 30.58 3.49
C THR A 472 -5.32 30.67 2.59
N PHE A 473 -4.64 31.83 2.60
CA PHE A 473 -3.50 32.10 1.72
C PHE A 473 -2.25 32.60 2.48
N PRO A 474 -1.71 31.87 3.49
CA PRO A 474 -0.47 32.27 4.14
C PRO A 474 0.69 32.44 3.14
N ASN A 475 1.35 33.59 3.17
CA ASN A 475 2.47 33.94 2.28
C ASN A 475 2.24 33.55 0.79
N SER A 476 1.01 33.75 0.31
CA SER A 476 0.58 33.36 -1.04
C SER A 476 -0.15 34.52 -1.69
N THR A 477 0.14 34.79 -2.97
CA THR A 477 -0.48 35.90 -3.70
C THR A 477 -1.90 35.53 -4.14
N GLN A 478 -2.92 36.17 -3.57
CA GLN A 478 -4.32 36.05 -4.01
C GLN A 478 -5.00 37.42 -3.93
N ASN A 479 -5.12 38.12 -5.06
CA ASN A 479 -5.76 39.44 -5.15
C ASN A 479 -7.19 39.36 -5.71
N ASN A 480 -7.51 38.30 -6.46
CA ASN A 480 -8.85 38.12 -6.99
C ASN A 480 -9.83 37.73 -5.88
N ASN A 481 -10.76 38.64 -5.58
CA ASN A 481 -11.88 38.36 -4.69
C ASN A 481 -13.00 37.68 -5.49
N TYR A 482 -13.08 36.36 -5.40
CA TYR A 482 -14.18 35.57 -5.95
C TYR A 482 -15.44 35.74 -5.07
N THR A 483 -16.18 36.84 -5.26
CA THR A 483 -17.43 37.09 -4.53
C THR A 483 -18.63 36.49 -5.24
N ARG A 484 -19.37 35.62 -4.55
CA ARG A 484 -20.58 34.92 -5.00
C ARG A 484 -21.49 35.77 -5.89
N SER A 485 -21.67 35.37 -7.16
CA SER A 485 -22.69 35.92 -8.06
C SER A 485 -23.91 35.00 -8.09
N GLY A 486 -25.09 35.47 -7.63
CA GLY A 486 -26.36 34.70 -7.54
C GLY A 486 -26.87 34.13 -8.88
N SER A 487 -27.79 33.16 -8.96
CA SER A 487 -29.06 32.99 -8.21
C SER A 487 -29.65 31.56 -8.25
N GLN A 488 -30.21 31.11 -7.10
CA GLN A 488 -31.44 30.29 -6.88
C GLN A 488 -31.66 28.90 -7.54
N ASN A 489 -31.89 27.93 -6.64
CA ASN A 489 -32.71 26.70 -6.74
C ASN A 489 -32.13 25.46 -7.44
N ASP A 490 -31.30 24.71 -6.70
CA ASP A 490 -31.63 23.35 -6.23
C ASP A 490 -30.57 22.93 -5.20
N SER A 491 -30.88 23.10 -3.91
CA SER A 491 -30.08 22.54 -2.82
C SER A 491 -30.56 21.12 -2.51
N PRO A 492 -29.67 20.13 -2.36
CA PRO A 492 -29.64 19.37 -1.14
C PRO A 492 -28.93 20.21 -0.08
N SER A 493 -29.66 20.61 0.95
CA SER A 493 -29.07 21.20 2.15
C SER A 493 -28.12 20.17 2.77
N VAL A 494 -26.81 20.41 2.68
CA VAL A 494 -25.89 19.81 3.64
C VAL A 494 -25.87 20.78 4.81
N ASP A 495 -26.34 20.30 5.95
CA ASP A 495 -26.36 21.04 7.20
C ASP A 495 -24.97 21.63 7.45
N LEU A 496 -24.95 22.93 7.75
CA LEU A 496 -23.79 23.68 8.20
C LEU A 496 -23.24 23.00 9.45
N ILE A 497 -22.29 22.08 9.27
CA ILE A 497 -21.35 21.71 10.31
C ILE A 497 -20.52 22.97 10.56
N ASN A 498 -20.72 23.52 11.75
CA ASN A 498 -19.91 24.59 12.29
C ASN A 498 -18.46 24.07 12.51
N ILE A 499 -17.47 24.97 12.32
CA ILE A 499 -16.04 24.93 12.79
C ILE A 499 -15.03 24.39 11.73
N PRO A 500 -13.74 24.83 11.65
CA PRO A 500 -12.99 25.95 12.28
C PRO A 500 -12.31 26.94 11.29
N GLN A 501 -11.88 28.12 11.76
CA GLN A 501 -10.98 29.03 11.03
C GLN A 501 -9.56 28.97 11.62
N THR A 502 -8.54 28.90 10.76
CA THR A 502 -7.11 28.77 11.14
C THR A 502 -6.57 29.98 11.91
N ARG A 503 -5.78 29.74 12.97
CA ARG A 503 -5.01 30.76 13.72
C ARG A 503 -3.75 31.17 12.94
N THR A 504 -3.57 32.47 12.67
CA THR A 504 -2.27 33.05 12.22
C THR A 504 -1.74 33.93 13.34
N ASN A 505 -0.45 33.82 13.70
CA ASN A 505 0.09 34.55 14.84
C ASN A 505 1.46 35.18 14.52
N ASN A 506 1.49 36.51 14.43
CA ASN A 506 2.71 37.34 14.49
C ASN A 506 2.59 38.21 15.76
N LYS A 507 2.87 37.60 16.93
CA LYS A 507 2.74 38.11 18.31
C LYS A 507 1.35 38.65 18.76
N LEU A 508 0.54 37.77 19.36
CA LEU A 508 -0.48 37.97 20.42
C LEU A 508 -1.66 38.96 20.16
N GLY A 509 -2.91 38.46 20.17
CA GLY A 509 -4.07 39.37 20.28
C GLY A 509 -5.48 38.79 20.22
N SER A 510 -5.96 38.22 21.33
CA SER A 510 -7.39 38.07 21.69
C SER A 510 -8.33 37.37 20.70
N SER A 511 -8.28 36.04 20.66
CA SER A 511 -9.50 35.23 20.80
C SER A 511 -9.13 33.80 21.18
N LYS A 512 -9.37 33.43 22.44
CA LYS A 512 -9.65 32.03 22.79
C LYS A 512 -10.89 31.63 22.01
N LEU A 513 -10.74 30.80 21.00
CA LEU A 513 -11.82 30.05 20.38
C LEU A 513 -11.37 28.59 20.36
N SER A 514 -12.20 27.74 20.94
CA SER A 514 -11.99 26.31 21.05
C SER A 514 -12.35 25.65 19.71
N ASP A 515 -11.39 25.02 19.06
CA ASP A 515 -11.62 24.22 17.85
C ASP A 515 -11.22 22.76 18.09
N GLU A 516 -11.92 21.84 17.43
CA GLU A 516 -11.86 20.39 17.66
C GLU A 516 -10.58 19.68 17.15
N ASN A 517 -9.75 20.34 16.31
CA ASN A 517 -8.55 19.74 15.67
C ASN A 517 -7.19 20.32 16.14
N ASP A 518 -7.21 21.44 16.85
CA ASP A 518 -6.05 22.15 17.38
C ASP A 518 -4.77 22.24 16.50
N GLU A 519 -4.82 23.12 15.50
CA GLU A 519 -3.69 23.43 14.61
C GLU A 519 -3.21 24.89 14.77
N ILE A 520 -1.92 25.16 14.58
CA ILE A 520 -1.30 26.50 14.71
C ILE A 520 -0.32 26.75 13.54
N TYR A 521 -0.42 27.91 12.90
CA TYR A 521 0.51 28.34 11.84
C TYR A 521 1.46 29.45 12.33
N VAL A 522 2.76 29.24 12.18
CA VAL A 522 3.82 30.19 12.54
C VAL A 522 4.35 30.85 11.26
N ASP A 523 3.87 32.06 10.98
CA ASP A 523 4.35 32.91 9.89
C ASP A 523 5.45 33.86 10.38
N ILE A 524 6.64 33.78 9.81
CA ILE A 524 7.75 34.67 10.15
C ILE A 524 8.05 35.66 9.03
N THR A 525 7.18 35.74 8.01
CA THR A 525 7.35 36.64 6.88
C THR A 525 7.35 38.09 7.33
N GLY A 526 8.46 38.80 7.09
CA GLY A 526 8.63 40.21 7.46
C GLY A 526 8.98 40.45 8.93
N ILE A 527 9.32 39.39 9.68
CA ILE A 527 9.90 39.48 11.01
C ILE A 527 11.42 39.38 10.86
N ASP A 528 12.14 40.43 11.26
CA ASP A 528 13.61 40.47 11.23
C ASP A 528 14.25 40.23 12.61
N ASP A 529 13.43 40.10 13.65
CA ASP A 529 13.85 39.89 15.05
C ASP A 529 13.86 38.38 15.37
N TYR A 530 15.06 37.84 15.58
CA TYR A 530 15.28 36.42 15.84
C TYR A 530 14.59 35.91 17.11
N ASP A 531 14.55 36.73 18.17
CA ASP A 531 13.90 36.36 19.44
C ASP A 531 12.37 36.26 19.21
N GLU A 532 11.82 37.14 18.37
CA GLU A 532 10.40 37.12 17.99
C GLU A 532 10.02 35.92 17.13
N ILE A 533 10.90 35.53 16.22
CA ILE A 533 10.75 34.32 15.42
C ILE A 533 10.74 33.08 16.31
N TRP A 534 11.71 32.98 17.22
CA TRP A 534 11.82 31.84 18.13
C TRP A 534 10.63 31.74 19.09
N ASP A 535 10.25 32.86 19.71
CA ASP A 535 9.07 32.90 20.57
C ASP A 535 7.80 32.50 19.82
N SER A 536 7.65 32.87 18.55
CA SER A 536 6.47 32.49 17.76
C SER A 536 6.38 30.98 17.55
N PHE A 537 7.52 30.32 17.31
CA PHE A 537 7.59 28.86 17.25
C PHE A 537 7.33 28.22 18.61
N ARG A 538 8.06 28.65 19.64
CA ARG A 538 7.95 28.13 21.01
C ARG A 538 6.52 28.21 21.54
N PHE A 539 5.90 29.38 21.42
CA PHE A 539 4.53 29.59 21.89
C PHE A 539 3.52 28.75 21.11
N ALA A 540 3.73 28.52 19.80
CA ALA A 540 2.87 27.61 19.05
C ALA A 540 2.94 26.18 19.61
N CYS A 541 4.13 25.66 19.90
CA CYS A 541 4.30 24.36 20.55
C CYS A 541 3.75 24.34 21.99
N GLU A 542 3.78 25.46 22.71
CA GLU A 542 3.19 25.58 24.06
C GLU A 542 1.66 25.77 24.05
N ASP A 543 1.07 26.29 22.98
CA ASP A 543 -0.36 26.62 22.90
C ASP A 543 -1.21 25.52 22.24
N VAL A 544 -0.57 24.57 21.53
CA VAL A 544 -1.25 23.45 20.89
C VAL A 544 -1.89 22.51 21.95
N ASN A 545 -2.96 21.78 21.67
CA ASN A 545 -3.58 20.78 22.53
C ASN A 545 -2.87 19.43 22.30
N GLU A 546 -3.22 18.45 23.14
CA GLU A 546 -2.78 17.07 22.97
C GLU A 546 -3.08 16.56 21.54
N GLY A 547 -2.02 16.15 20.83
CA GLY A 547 -2.08 15.65 19.46
C GLY A 547 -2.15 16.70 18.35
N GLY A 548 -2.10 18.00 18.67
CA GLY A 548 -2.27 19.06 17.66
C GLY A 548 -1.03 19.31 16.78
N ILE A 549 -1.18 20.18 15.78
CA ILE A 549 -0.19 20.36 14.69
C ILE A 549 0.28 21.82 14.59
N VAL A 550 1.60 22.02 14.49
CA VAL A 550 2.26 23.31 14.29
C VAL A 550 2.92 23.35 12.91
N TYR A 551 2.53 24.32 12.08
CA TYR A 551 3.11 24.52 10.75
C TYR A 551 4.09 25.70 10.74
N LEU A 552 5.28 25.51 10.15
CA LEU A 552 6.33 26.55 10.09
C LEU A 552 6.48 27.12 8.67
N SER A 553 6.27 28.43 8.50
CA SER A 553 6.60 29.14 7.25
C SER A 553 8.10 29.09 6.95
N LYS A 554 8.51 29.21 5.68
CA LYS A 554 9.93 29.17 5.29
C LYS A 554 10.75 30.21 6.07
N GLY A 555 11.86 29.77 6.67
CA GLY A 555 12.87 30.66 7.23
C GLY A 555 13.69 30.06 8.35
N VAL A 556 14.45 30.92 9.01
CA VAL A 556 15.44 30.53 10.03
C VAL A 556 14.87 30.80 11.42
N TYR A 557 14.73 29.75 12.22
CA TYR A 557 14.19 29.79 13.58
C TYR A 557 15.34 29.69 14.58
N SER A 558 15.56 30.75 15.39
CA SER A 558 16.76 30.83 16.23
C SER A 558 16.58 31.62 17.54
N ASP A 559 16.65 30.95 18.68
CA ASP A 559 17.21 31.39 19.97
C ASP A 559 17.09 30.23 20.97
N ALA A 560 17.88 30.18 22.04
CA ALA A 560 18.04 29.02 22.90
C ALA A 560 17.43 29.24 24.29
N ALA A 561 16.11 29.04 24.39
CA ALA A 561 15.49 28.68 25.65
C ALA A 561 14.85 27.29 25.50
N PRO A 562 15.16 26.33 26.39
CA PRO A 562 14.44 25.06 26.40
C PRO A 562 12.96 25.35 26.66
N PHE A 563 12.08 24.66 25.96
CA PHE A 563 10.63 24.80 26.12
C PHE A 563 10.03 23.47 26.52
N GLY A 564 9.20 23.50 27.56
CA GLY A 564 8.63 22.31 28.18
C GLY A 564 7.39 21.84 27.43
N LEU A 565 7.38 20.57 27.06
CA LEU A 565 6.40 19.98 26.16
C LEU A 565 5.66 18.85 26.86
N TRP A 566 4.60 19.16 27.60
CA TRP A 566 3.82 18.18 28.36
C TRP A 566 2.64 17.60 27.58
N LYS A 567 2.83 17.34 26.27
CA LYS A 567 1.76 16.88 25.35
C LYS A 567 2.31 16.35 24.04
N ASN A 568 1.60 15.43 23.39
CA ASN A 568 1.93 15.03 22.03
C ASN A 568 1.61 16.17 21.05
N PHE A 569 2.46 16.38 20.04
CA PHE A 569 2.17 17.31 18.93
C PHE A 569 3.05 17.01 17.72
N THR A 570 2.68 17.56 16.57
CA THR A 570 3.45 17.46 15.32
C THR A 570 3.91 18.84 14.86
N VAL A 571 5.17 19.00 14.47
CA VAL A 571 5.70 20.19 13.78
C VAL A 571 6.00 19.85 12.33
N ILE A 572 5.48 20.65 11.41
CA ILE A 572 5.67 20.46 9.97
C ILE A 572 6.33 21.72 9.39
N GLY A 573 7.58 21.59 8.95
CA GLY A 573 8.23 22.57 8.10
C GLY A 573 7.58 22.56 6.73
N LEU A 574 7.23 23.73 6.21
CA LEU A 574 6.55 23.85 4.91
C LEU A 574 7.53 23.97 3.75
N ASP A 575 8.81 24.18 4.04
CA ASP A 575 9.90 24.27 3.10
C ASP A 575 11.16 23.61 3.69
N LYS A 576 12.04 23.11 2.83
CA LYS A 576 13.31 22.48 3.24
C LYS A 576 14.26 23.51 3.88
N GLU A 577 14.06 24.79 3.55
CA GLU A 577 14.73 25.94 4.14
C GLU A 577 14.12 26.39 5.48
N ASN A 578 13.20 25.60 6.07
CA ASN A 578 12.87 25.70 7.49
C ASN A 578 14.06 25.21 8.31
N VAL A 579 14.97 26.14 8.64
CA VAL A 579 16.20 25.82 9.36
C VAL A 579 16.08 26.24 10.83
N LEU A 580 16.19 25.29 11.74
CA LEU A 580 16.43 25.58 13.15
C LEU A 580 17.93 25.73 13.36
N ILE A 581 18.35 26.90 13.84
CA ILE A 581 19.75 27.21 14.18
C ILE A 581 19.87 27.73 15.61
N ASN A 582 21.01 27.49 16.25
CA ASN A 582 21.35 28.13 17.52
C ASN A 582 22.47 29.16 17.31
N ILE A 583 22.28 30.40 17.82
CA ILE A 583 23.23 31.51 17.70
C ILE A 583 24.11 31.64 18.97
N LEU A 584 23.74 31.01 20.09
CA LEU A 584 24.48 31.02 21.35
C LEU A 584 25.49 29.86 21.42
N ASN A 585 26.69 30.08 20.85
CA ASN A 585 27.96 29.39 21.11
C ASN A 585 27.91 28.09 21.98
N GLY A 586 27.36 27.00 21.43
CA GLY A 586 27.51 25.65 22.00
C GLY A 586 26.47 25.22 23.05
N ILE A 587 25.25 25.77 23.03
CA ILE A 587 24.11 25.25 23.80
C ILE A 587 23.27 24.30 22.91
N GLU A 588 22.73 23.22 23.47
CA GLU A 588 21.90 22.21 22.78
C GLU A 588 20.43 22.67 22.66
N ILE A 589 19.73 22.34 21.57
CA ILE A 589 18.26 22.42 21.54
C ILE A 589 17.72 21.23 22.32
N GLU A 590 17.03 21.51 23.43
CA GLU A 590 16.37 20.47 24.22
C GLU A 590 14.97 20.20 23.66
N LEU A 591 14.77 18.99 23.12
CA LEU A 591 13.49 18.47 22.67
C LEU A 591 12.96 17.52 23.76
N GLY A 592 12.22 18.09 24.71
CA GLY A 592 11.61 17.37 25.84
C GLY A 592 11.78 18.07 27.17
N CYS A 593 11.08 17.62 28.21
CA CYS A 593 11.23 18.17 29.56
C CYS A 593 11.95 17.19 30.51
N GLY A 594 12.88 17.68 31.33
CA GLY A 594 13.63 16.89 32.32
C GLY A 594 12.81 16.35 33.51
N GLY A 595 11.66 15.72 33.26
CA GLY A 595 10.80 15.04 34.23
C GLY A 595 10.66 13.55 33.92
N MET A 596 11.07 12.69 34.86
CA MET A 596 11.37 11.26 34.63
C MET A 596 10.16 10.30 34.51
N HIS A 597 8.92 10.75 34.22
CA HIS A 597 7.73 9.90 34.40
C HIS A 597 6.61 9.93 33.33
N ASP A 598 6.55 10.89 32.43
CA ASP A 598 5.54 10.93 31.37
C ASP A 598 6.25 10.89 30.00
N HIS A 599 6.06 9.84 29.20
CA HIS A 599 6.62 9.73 27.85
C HIS A 599 5.67 10.43 26.88
N TYR A 600 6.03 11.61 26.40
CA TYR A 600 5.32 12.26 25.29
C TYR A 600 6.01 11.95 23.97
N THR A 601 5.21 11.71 22.93
CA THR A 601 5.68 11.51 21.56
C THR A 601 5.50 12.79 20.75
N HIS A 602 6.61 13.36 20.28
CA HIS A 602 6.59 14.53 19.40
C HIS A 602 7.07 14.16 17.99
N THR A 603 6.38 14.68 16.97
CA THR A 603 6.75 14.41 15.57
C THR A 603 7.25 15.68 14.89
N PHE A 604 8.37 15.61 14.18
CA PHE A 604 8.92 16.69 13.36
C PHE A 604 9.01 16.22 11.91
N LYS A 605 8.46 17.01 10.97
CA LYS A 605 8.42 16.67 9.55
C LYS A 605 9.00 17.77 8.68
N ASN A 606 9.86 17.42 7.72
CA ASN A 606 10.41 18.34 6.71
C ASN A 606 11.09 19.59 7.31
N ILE A 607 11.95 19.38 8.31
CA ILE A 607 12.71 20.43 9.00
C ILE A 607 14.22 20.18 8.86
N THR A 608 14.99 21.26 8.70
CA THR A 608 16.45 21.22 8.73
C THR A 608 16.97 21.66 10.10
N PHE A 609 17.72 20.80 10.79
CA PHE A 609 18.40 21.10 12.05
C PHE A 609 19.90 21.34 11.79
N SER A 610 20.38 22.54 12.12
CA SER A 610 21.79 22.93 11.93
C SER A 610 22.43 23.39 13.24
N CYS A 611 22.20 22.64 14.31
CA CYS A 611 22.75 22.85 15.65
C CYS A 611 22.71 21.54 16.48
N PRO A 612 23.45 21.47 17.61
CA PRO A 612 23.34 20.34 18.53
C PRO A 612 21.91 20.16 19.09
N ILE A 613 21.49 18.91 19.28
CA ILE A 613 20.15 18.52 19.74
C ILE A 613 20.30 17.59 20.96
N SER A 614 19.50 17.81 21.99
CA SER A 614 19.31 16.89 23.12
C SER A 614 17.89 16.36 23.09
N GLU A 615 17.74 15.04 23.05
CA GLU A 615 16.47 14.33 22.90
C GLU A 615 16.07 13.69 24.23
N ASN A 616 15.04 14.23 24.89
CA ASN A 616 14.66 13.87 26.26
C ASN A 616 13.22 13.33 26.40
N ASP A 617 12.55 13.05 25.28
CA ASP A 617 11.20 12.48 25.17
C ASP A 617 11.14 11.51 23.96
N ASP A 618 10.01 10.86 23.71
CA ASP A 618 9.86 10.03 22.51
C ASP A 618 9.75 10.94 21.28
N LEU A 619 10.61 10.74 20.27
CA LEU A 619 10.70 11.61 19.09
C LEU A 619 10.57 10.84 17.79
N ILE A 620 9.82 11.41 16.86
CA ILE A 620 9.70 10.92 15.48
C ILE A 620 10.13 12.04 14.54
N PHE A 621 11.09 11.78 13.66
CA PHE A 621 11.52 12.67 12.60
C PHE A 621 11.22 12.05 11.23
N GLU A 622 10.51 12.77 10.38
CA GLU A 622 10.17 12.34 9.02
C GLU A 622 10.70 13.36 8.00
N ASP A 623 11.40 12.90 6.97
CA ASP A 623 11.92 13.74 5.88
C ASP A 623 12.74 14.97 6.39
N CYS A 624 13.44 14.84 7.53
CA CYS A 624 14.22 15.91 8.14
C CYS A 624 15.70 15.86 7.73
N VAL A 625 16.40 16.98 7.85
CA VAL A 625 17.83 17.08 7.49
C VAL A 625 18.63 17.58 8.70
N PHE A 626 19.71 16.89 9.06
CA PHE A 626 20.60 17.25 10.16
C PHE A 626 21.99 17.58 9.63
N ILE A 627 22.42 18.84 9.75
CA ILE A 627 23.65 19.34 9.11
C ILE A 627 24.62 19.91 10.14
N ASN A 628 25.85 19.40 10.17
CA ASN A 628 26.91 19.88 11.09
C ASN A 628 26.48 19.86 12.57
N SER A 629 25.70 18.84 12.95
CA SER A 629 25.07 18.75 14.27
C SER A 629 25.66 17.60 15.11
N THR A 630 25.37 17.61 16.40
CA THR A 630 25.57 16.45 17.28
C THR A 630 24.27 16.19 18.01
N ILE A 631 23.79 14.95 17.97
CA ILE A 631 22.53 14.55 18.60
C ILE A 631 22.87 13.75 19.85
N GLY A 632 22.42 14.22 21.01
CA GLY A 632 22.48 13.50 22.29
C GLY A 632 21.13 12.88 22.60
N ALA A 633 21.07 11.57 22.81
CA ALA A 633 19.83 10.84 23.11
C ALA A 633 19.98 9.95 24.37
N GLY A 634 18.88 9.73 25.08
CA GLY A 634 18.82 8.96 26.32
C GLY A 634 19.17 9.77 27.58
N GLY A 635 18.87 9.21 28.76
CA GLY A 635 18.86 9.95 30.04
C GLY A 635 20.20 10.59 30.43
N TYR A 636 20.37 11.88 30.11
CA TYR A 636 21.45 12.74 30.62
C TYR A 636 20.98 13.48 31.87
N VAL A 637 21.62 13.23 33.01
CA VAL A 637 21.55 14.17 34.13
C VAL A 637 22.96 14.58 34.52
N ASN A 638 23.38 15.76 34.06
CA ASN A 638 24.53 16.51 34.56
C ASN A 638 25.84 15.72 34.66
N SER A 639 26.43 15.39 33.51
CA SER A 639 27.84 15.01 33.35
C SER A 639 28.34 13.72 34.02
N GLU A 640 27.48 12.91 34.65
CA GLU A 640 27.86 11.56 35.08
C GLU A 640 26.75 10.52 34.75
N PRO A 641 27.13 9.30 34.32
CA PRO A 641 26.16 8.23 34.08
C PRO A 641 25.43 7.88 35.38
N ILE A 642 24.10 7.69 35.30
CA ILE A 642 23.28 7.28 36.44
C ILE A 642 23.73 5.87 36.86
N GLU A 643 24.58 5.77 37.88
CA GLU A 643 25.01 4.49 38.47
C GLU A 643 24.00 3.91 39.47
N ASN A 644 22.95 4.64 39.83
CA ASN A 644 22.04 4.26 40.92
C ASN A 644 20.61 4.01 40.44
N THR A 645 20.13 2.83 40.82
CA THR A 645 18.82 2.20 40.61
C THR A 645 17.64 3.11 40.99
N TRP A 646 17.11 3.81 40.00
CA TRP A 646 15.75 4.35 40.02
C TRP A 646 15.07 3.54 38.90
N ASP A 647 13.97 2.85 39.21
CA ASP A 647 13.28 1.89 38.32
C ASP A 647 12.79 2.54 37.03
N ILE A 648 13.69 2.85 36.09
CA ILE A 648 13.34 3.18 34.72
C ILE A 648 13.16 1.83 34.03
N GLU A 649 11.92 1.35 34.07
CA GLU A 649 11.49 0.14 33.36
C GLU A 649 11.23 0.40 31.86
N ASN A 650 11.46 1.60 31.30
CA ASN A 650 11.16 1.95 29.90
C ASN A 650 12.28 2.76 29.22
N SER A 651 12.64 2.46 27.97
CA SER A 651 13.55 3.28 27.14
C SER A 651 12.79 4.39 26.40
N TYR A 652 13.44 5.53 26.16
CA TYR A 652 12.93 6.56 25.24
C TYR A 652 13.06 6.09 23.79
N ASN A 653 12.05 6.38 22.97
CA ASN A 653 11.97 5.95 21.57
C ASN A 653 12.28 7.10 20.61
N TYR A 654 13.34 6.97 19.83
CA TYR A 654 13.77 7.93 18.82
C TYR A 654 13.70 7.27 17.45
N THR A 655 12.86 7.80 16.54
CA THR A 655 12.65 7.21 15.21
C THR A 655 12.88 8.25 14.12
N TYR A 656 13.78 7.93 13.18
CA TYR A 656 14.09 8.77 12.02
C TYR A 656 13.69 8.02 10.75
N ILE A 657 12.86 8.65 9.92
CA ILE A 657 12.33 8.07 8.68
C ILE A 657 12.71 9.02 7.53
N ASN A 658 13.36 8.49 6.50
CA ASN A 658 13.77 9.28 5.32
C ASN A 658 14.60 10.53 5.64
N CYS A 659 15.38 10.51 6.72
CA CYS A 659 16.15 11.67 7.16
C CYS A 659 17.57 11.67 6.59
N ASP A 660 18.13 12.86 6.34
CA ASP A 660 19.49 13.04 5.85
C ASP A 660 20.40 13.59 6.96
N PHE A 661 21.51 12.91 7.24
CA PHE A 661 22.52 13.27 8.23
C PHE A 661 23.83 13.67 7.54
N ILE A 662 24.09 14.97 7.44
CA ILE A 662 25.25 15.54 6.73
C ILE A 662 26.27 16.05 7.75
N ASN A 663 27.43 15.38 7.84
CA ASN A 663 28.46 15.69 8.84
C ASN A 663 27.89 15.78 10.27
N THR A 664 27.00 14.84 10.62
CA THR A 664 26.29 14.78 11.90
C THR A 664 26.57 13.43 12.59
N THR A 665 26.81 13.44 13.89
CA THR A 665 27.04 12.23 14.72
C THR A 665 26.03 12.15 15.86
N ILE A 666 25.76 10.93 16.33
CA ILE A 666 24.80 10.64 17.41
C ILE A 666 25.54 10.03 18.61
N GLU A 667 25.32 10.55 19.81
CA GLU A 667 25.76 9.98 21.08
C GLU A 667 24.53 9.55 21.89
N ILE A 668 24.44 8.25 22.21
CA ILE A 668 23.35 7.67 22.99
C ILE A 668 23.86 7.17 24.35
N CYS A 669 23.09 7.47 25.39
CA CYS A 669 23.28 6.96 26.75
C CYS A 669 22.37 5.76 27.04
N LYS A 670 22.37 5.26 28.28
CA LYS A 670 21.39 4.24 28.70
C LYS A 670 19.95 4.78 28.59
N PHE A 671 18.99 3.88 28.45
CA PHE A 671 17.54 4.17 28.39
C PHE A 671 17.09 4.77 27.05
N GLY A 672 17.68 4.33 25.94
CA GLY A 672 17.36 4.83 24.60
C GLY A 672 17.24 3.71 23.57
N GLN A 673 16.12 3.71 22.85
CA GLN A 673 15.88 2.93 21.65
C GLN A 673 15.86 3.87 20.44
N ILE A 674 16.80 3.68 19.52
CA ILE A 674 16.93 4.52 18.33
C ILE A 674 16.73 3.70 17.05
N ASN A 675 15.92 4.20 16.13
CA ASN A 675 15.57 3.56 14.87
C ASN A 675 15.81 4.53 13.71
N PHE A 676 16.61 4.11 12.74
CA PHE A 676 16.82 4.81 11.47
C PHE A 676 16.22 3.98 10.35
N ILE A 677 15.32 4.55 9.56
CA ILE A 677 14.58 3.87 8.50
C ILE A 677 14.76 4.68 7.22
N ASN A 678 15.36 4.07 6.19
CA ASN A 678 15.60 4.69 4.88
C ASN A 678 16.32 6.05 4.97
N CYS A 679 17.27 6.20 5.90
CA CYS A 679 18.01 7.46 6.13
C CYS A 679 19.32 7.51 5.34
N THR A 680 19.80 8.71 5.02
CA THR A 680 21.11 8.92 4.37
C THR A 680 22.12 9.48 5.37
N PHE A 681 23.34 8.95 5.38
CA PHE A 681 24.46 9.48 6.15
C PHE A 681 25.57 9.91 5.19
N GLU A 682 25.91 11.20 5.19
CA GLU A 682 26.79 11.81 4.19
C GLU A 682 27.94 12.60 4.81
N ASN A 683 29.14 12.48 4.26
CA ASN A 683 30.31 13.32 4.57
C ASN A 683 30.73 13.29 6.05
N ILE A 684 30.58 12.16 6.73
CA ILE A 684 30.93 12.00 8.15
C ILE A 684 32.38 11.53 8.29
N THR A 685 33.18 12.23 9.10
CA THR A 685 34.52 11.78 9.53
C THR A 685 34.57 11.77 11.06
N ALA A 686 34.50 10.59 11.67
CA ALA A 686 34.42 10.39 13.12
C ALA A 686 34.95 8.99 13.49
N ASP A 687 35.00 8.64 14.77
CA ASP A 687 35.28 7.24 15.17
C ASP A 687 34.08 6.34 14.84
N SER A 688 32.85 6.82 15.07
CA SER A 688 31.60 6.15 14.68
C SER A 688 30.49 7.14 14.32
N ILE A 689 29.40 6.62 13.74
CA ILE A 689 28.19 7.41 13.44
C ILE A 689 27.31 7.50 14.68
N VAL A 690 27.07 6.36 15.32
CA VAL A 690 26.31 6.24 16.58
C VAL A 690 27.26 5.73 17.66
N ARG A 691 27.44 6.48 18.75
CA ARG A 691 28.24 6.07 19.90
C ARG A 691 27.35 5.80 21.10
N ASN A 692 27.29 4.55 21.55
CA ASN A 692 26.68 4.20 22.83
C ASN A 692 27.73 4.30 23.94
N LYS A 693 27.63 5.33 24.77
CA LYS A 693 28.59 5.58 25.85
C LYS A 693 28.26 4.83 27.14
N GLY A 694 26.98 4.53 27.35
CA GLY A 694 26.47 3.92 28.58
C GLY A 694 26.42 2.39 28.56
N GLY A 695 26.57 1.79 27.37
CA GLY A 695 26.17 0.39 27.13
C GLY A 695 24.65 0.24 27.06
N PHE A 696 24.18 -0.98 26.89
CA PHE A 696 22.75 -1.28 26.76
C PHE A 696 22.11 -1.67 28.10
N THR A 697 20.91 -1.18 28.36
CA THR A 697 19.94 -1.82 29.27
C THR A 697 19.19 -2.97 28.58
N LEU A 698 18.24 -3.60 29.27
CA LEU A 698 17.40 -4.67 28.70
C LEU A 698 16.35 -4.17 27.71
N GLN A 699 16.23 -2.88 27.44
CA GLN A 699 15.28 -2.32 26.48
C GLN A 699 15.91 -1.38 25.47
N ASP A 700 17.14 -0.94 25.72
CA ASP A 700 17.89 -0.13 24.75
C ASP A 700 18.10 -0.92 23.44
N ALA A 701 18.06 -0.21 22.32
CA ALA A 701 18.41 -0.75 21.01
C ALA A 701 18.90 0.34 20.04
N ILE A 702 19.73 -0.04 19.06
CA ILE A 702 20.16 0.83 17.96
C ILE A 702 19.91 0.13 16.62
N ASN A 703 18.89 0.55 15.88
CA ASN A 703 18.45 -0.11 14.66
C ASN A 703 18.62 0.80 13.44
N LEU A 704 19.19 0.27 12.36
CA LEU A 704 19.36 0.92 11.07
C LEU A 704 18.80 0.01 9.98
N TYR A 705 17.81 0.51 9.24
CA TYR A 705 17.07 -0.20 8.20
C TYR A 705 17.16 0.57 6.89
N ASP A 706 17.60 -0.08 5.82
CA ASP A 706 17.65 0.46 4.45
C ASP A 706 18.38 1.81 4.33
N CYS A 707 19.33 2.09 5.22
CA CYS A 707 20.07 3.36 5.24
C CYS A 707 21.21 3.38 4.20
N THR A 708 21.58 4.58 3.73
CA THR A 708 22.64 4.77 2.74
C THR A 708 23.81 5.56 3.32
N PHE A 709 25.02 5.03 3.21
CA PHE A 709 26.25 5.69 3.67
C PHE A 709 27.08 6.18 2.49
N THR A 710 27.31 7.50 2.39
CA THR A 710 28.04 8.13 1.28
C THR A 710 29.19 9.00 1.78
N ASN A 711 30.41 8.74 1.30
CA ASN A 711 31.61 9.49 1.71
C ASN A 711 31.81 9.52 3.25
N VAL A 712 31.60 8.38 3.89
CA VAL A 712 31.75 8.20 5.34
C VAL A 712 33.12 7.58 5.63
N ASN A 713 33.86 8.16 6.58
CA ASN A 713 35.15 7.67 7.07
C ASN A 713 35.07 7.47 8.58
N VAL A 714 34.67 6.26 9.01
CA VAL A 714 34.53 5.86 10.41
C VAL A 714 35.16 4.50 10.67
N LYS A 715 35.46 4.18 11.93
CA LYS A 715 35.93 2.84 12.35
C LYS A 715 34.78 1.83 12.39
N GLY A 716 33.58 2.28 12.77
CA GLY A 716 32.36 1.54 12.52
C GLY A 716 31.09 2.37 12.60
N ILE A 717 29.95 1.79 12.22
CA ILE A 717 28.66 2.48 12.23
C ILE A 717 28.24 2.74 13.67
N ILE A 718 28.32 1.70 14.50
CA ILE A 718 27.97 1.75 15.92
C ILE A 718 29.25 1.51 16.73
N ASP A 719 29.48 2.33 17.75
CA ASP A 719 30.52 2.17 18.76
C ASP A 719 29.88 1.85 20.11
N VAL A 720 30.23 0.71 20.70
CA VAL A 720 29.75 0.25 22.02
C VAL A 720 30.93 -0.11 22.92
N PRO A 721 30.76 -0.13 24.26
CA PRO A 721 31.83 -0.54 25.17
C PRO A 721 32.31 -1.97 24.89
N ALA A 722 33.63 -2.21 24.94
CA ALA A 722 34.19 -3.51 24.63
C ALA A 722 33.63 -4.61 25.55
N GLY A 723 33.16 -5.70 24.95
CA GLY A 723 32.56 -6.83 25.67
C GLY A 723 31.09 -6.65 26.08
N SER A 724 30.45 -5.54 25.70
CA SER A 724 29.00 -5.32 25.91
C SER A 724 28.14 -5.86 24.75
N THR A 725 28.45 -7.05 24.24
CA THR A 725 27.82 -7.61 23.03
C THR A 725 26.67 -8.59 23.33
N PRO A 726 25.42 -8.12 23.53
CA PRO A 726 24.26 -8.86 23.08
C PRO A 726 23.97 -8.43 21.64
N VAL A 727 24.11 -9.37 20.70
CA VAL A 727 23.80 -9.19 19.27
C VAL A 727 22.33 -8.76 19.05
N GLU A 728 21.49 -8.93 20.07
CA GLU A 728 20.07 -8.54 20.13
C GLU A 728 19.83 -7.02 20.26
N ARG A 729 20.86 -6.20 20.53
CA ARG A 729 20.70 -4.78 20.92
C ARG A 729 21.02 -3.76 19.84
N TYR A 730 21.52 -4.20 18.71
CA TYR A 730 21.74 -3.33 17.58
C TYR A 730 21.46 -4.09 16.28
N ARG A 731 20.94 -3.38 15.27
CA ARG A 731 20.54 -3.94 13.96
C ARG A 731 21.03 -3.02 12.85
N ILE A 732 21.64 -3.58 11.81
CA ILE A 732 22.05 -2.89 10.58
C ILE A 732 21.63 -3.79 9.42
N GLU A 733 20.45 -3.52 8.84
CA GLU A 733 19.83 -4.35 7.80
C GLU A 733 19.50 -3.52 6.56
N GLY A 734 19.65 -4.12 5.37
CA GLY A 734 19.29 -3.46 4.08
C GLY A 734 20.16 -2.26 3.68
N CYS A 735 21.13 -1.87 4.51
CA CYS A 735 21.90 -0.67 4.30
C CYS A 735 22.94 -0.80 3.16
N THR A 736 23.20 0.31 2.46
CA THR A 736 24.15 0.38 1.33
C THR A 736 25.33 1.31 1.64
N GLY A 737 26.49 1.11 1.00
CA GLY A 737 27.68 1.95 1.23
C GLY A 737 28.50 1.61 2.47
N VAL A 738 28.24 0.45 3.10
CA VAL A 738 28.99 -0.10 4.25
C VAL A 738 30.33 -0.75 3.88
N GLU A 739 30.67 -0.76 2.60
CA GLU A 739 31.93 -1.30 2.10
C GLU A 739 33.10 -0.48 2.67
N ASN A 740 34.03 -1.14 3.36
CA ASN A 740 35.22 -0.61 4.08
C ASN A 740 35.07 -0.35 5.59
N PHE A 741 33.91 -0.59 6.20
CA PHE A 741 33.84 -0.59 7.67
C PHE A 741 34.30 -1.96 8.22
N GLY A 742 35.41 -2.00 8.95
CA GLY A 742 35.92 -3.22 9.57
C GLY A 742 35.45 -3.34 11.02
N PRO A 743 34.86 -4.46 11.48
CA PRO A 743 34.68 -4.65 12.91
C PRO A 743 36.06 -4.67 13.57
N ILE A 744 36.32 -3.70 14.43
CA ILE A 744 37.59 -3.55 15.12
C ILE A 744 37.25 -3.44 16.61
N THR A 745 37.85 -4.28 17.42
CA THR A 745 37.95 -4.02 18.85
C THR A 745 39.23 -3.23 19.06
N GLU A 746 39.12 -2.01 19.57
CA GLU A 746 40.26 -1.14 19.88
C GLU A 746 40.10 -0.56 21.29
N GLY A 747 40.99 -0.95 22.20
CA GLY A 747 40.90 -0.48 23.59
C GLY A 747 39.64 -1.00 24.28
N ASP A 748 38.82 -0.09 24.76
CA ASP A 748 37.53 -0.30 25.42
C ASP A 748 36.32 -0.08 24.48
N HIS A 749 36.55 -0.13 23.16
CA HIS A 749 35.53 0.06 22.12
C HIS A 749 35.38 -1.16 21.22
N ASP A 750 34.13 -1.55 20.93
CA ASP A 750 33.73 -2.51 19.90
C ASP A 750 32.98 -1.77 18.78
N TYR A 751 33.60 -1.67 17.59
CA TYR A 751 32.99 -1.05 16.41
C TYR A 751 32.20 -2.07 15.58
N VAL A 752 30.92 -1.81 15.35
CA VAL A 752 29.96 -2.74 14.70
C VAL A 752 29.52 -2.22 13.35
N ASN A 753 29.54 -3.11 12.34
CA ASN A 753 29.26 -2.79 10.94
C ASN A 753 28.26 -3.70 10.22
N ILE A 754 27.92 -4.85 10.80
CA ILE A 754 26.92 -5.80 10.27
C ILE A 754 26.23 -6.53 11.43
N THR A 755 24.95 -6.85 11.27
CA THR A 755 24.19 -7.69 12.23
C THR A 755 23.66 -8.96 11.55
N GLN A 756 23.22 -9.92 12.35
CA GLN A 756 22.70 -11.20 11.88
C GLN A 756 21.41 -11.00 11.06
N SER A 757 21.33 -11.59 9.86
CA SER A 757 20.15 -11.51 9.00
C SER A 757 18.97 -12.27 9.63
N ARG A 758 17.83 -11.60 9.84
CA ARG A 758 16.55 -12.24 10.20
C ARG A 758 15.90 -12.95 9.01
N ALA A 759 15.11 -13.98 9.30
CA ALA A 759 14.34 -14.69 8.29
C ALA A 759 13.06 -13.89 7.94
N GLU A 760 12.72 -13.81 6.65
CA GLU A 760 11.43 -13.27 6.21
C GLU A 760 10.28 -14.10 6.81
N THR A 761 9.11 -13.49 7.01
CA THR A 761 7.90 -14.19 7.42
C THR A 761 6.86 -14.20 6.32
N VAL A 762 5.95 -15.17 6.39
CA VAL A 762 4.82 -15.32 5.50
C VAL A 762 3.57 -15.38 6.38
N LEU A 763 2.88 -14.25 6.48
CA LEU A 763 1.57 -14.12 7.11
C LEU A 763 0.48 -14.27 6.04
N VAL A 764 -0.41 -15.24 6.24
CA VAL A 764 -1.59 -15.45 5.40
C VAL A 764 -2.83 -15.27 6.24
N VAL A 765 -3.70 -14.37 5.79
CA VAL A 765 -4.98 -14.07 6.41
C VAL A 765 -6.09 -14.44 5.43
N ASP A 766 -7.11 -15.14 5.90
CA ASP A 766 -8.26 -15.53 5.10
C ASP A 766 -9.52 -15.62 5.98
N ILE A 767 -10.68 -15.80 5.35
CA ILE A 767 -11.93 -16.11 6.05
C ILE A 767 -12.50 -17.40 5.48
N ASP A 768 -12.80 -18.35 6.36
CA ASP A 768 -13.41 -19.61 5.93
C ASP A 768 -14.90 -19.46 5.60
N THR A 769 -15.47 -20.50 5.01
CA THR A 769 -16.88 -20.55 4.63
C THR A 769 -17.84 -20.54 5.83
N TYR A 770 -17.33 -20.66 7.05
CA TYR A 770 -18.10 -20.61 8.30
C TYR A 770 -18.03 -19.23 8.96
N GLY A 771 -17.31 -18.27 8.38
CA GLY A 771 -17.15 -16.92 8.95
C GLY A 771 -16.13 -16.87 10.08
N ASN A 772 -15.10 -17.71 10.04
CA ASN A 772 -13.94 -17.60 10.92
C ASN A 772 -12.79 -16.92 10.19
N LEU A 773 -12.15 -15.96 10.85
CA LEU A 773 -10.86 -15.44 10.45
C LEU A 773 -9.80 -16.54 10.66
N LEU A 774 -9.07 -16.85 9.61
CA LEU A 774 -7.93 -17.76 9.60
C LEU A 774 -6.65 -16.96 9.45
N VAL A 775 -5.72 -17.14 10.37
CA VAL A 775 -4.37 -16.58 10.29
C VAL A 775 -3.37 -17.72 10.29
N ASN A 776 -2.38 -17.65 9.41
CA ASN A 776 -1.26 -18.59 9.34
C ASN A 776 0.05 -17.82 9.22
N LEU A 777 0.93 -17.97 10.20
CA LEU A 777 2.25 -17.36 10.22
C LEU A 777 3.33 -18.43 10.14
N THR A 778 4.21 -18.28 9.14
CA THR A 778 5.36 -19.16 8.94
C THR A 778 6.61 -18.34 8.63
N ASP A 779 7.78 -18.93 8.85
CA ASP A 779 9.01 -18.36 8.31
C ASP A 779 9.08 -18.50 6.77
N ALA A 780 10.06 -17.87 6.14
CA ALA A 780 10.28 -17.92 4.69
C ALA A 780 10.47 -19.36 4.16
N SER A 781 10.89 -20.29 5.02
CA SER A 781 11.09 -21.70 4.69
C SER A 781 9.82 -22.54 4.86
N GLY A 782 8.74 -21.96 5.39
CA GLY A 782 7.45 -22.60 5.65
C GLY A 782 7.37 -23.32 6.99
N ASN A 783 8.26 -23.05 7.94
CA ASN A 783 8.16 -23.56 9.31
C ASN A 783 7.14 -22.74 10.10
N ALA A 784 6.33 -23.43 10.90
CA ALA A 784 5.33 -22.81 11.76
C ALA A 784 5.99 -21.93 12.83
N MET A 785 5.52 -20.68 12.94
CA MET A 785 5.91 -19.74 13.99
C MET A 785 4.96 -19.92 15.17
N ALA A 786 5.24 -20.95 15.96
CA ALA A 786 4.39 -21.43 17.03
C ALA A 786 4.48 -20.53 18.27
N GLU A 787 3.34 -20.26 18.90
CA GLU A 787 3.24 -19.48 20.15
C GLU A 787 3.64 -18.00 20.05
N ASP A 788 3.97 -17.51 18.86
CA ASP A 788 4.10 -16.08 18.55
C ASP A 788 2.72 -15.38 18.54
N GLU A 789 2.72 -14.06 18.71
CA GLU A 789 1.49 -13.25 18.74
C GLU A 789 1.28 -12.50 17.42
N VAL A 790 0.01 -12.43 16.98
CA VAL A 790 -0.43 -11.56 15.89
C VAL A 790 -1.40 -10.52 16.44
N LEU A 791 -1.28 -9.29 15.97
CA LEU A 791 -2.18 -8.19 16.29
C LEU A 791 -3.30 -8.13 15.25
N ILE A 792 -4.55 -7.95 15.69
CA ILE A 792 -5.71 -7.91 14.79
C ILE A 792 -6.50 -6.63 15.03
N SER A 793 -6.71 -5.84 13.98
CA SER A 793 -7.57 -4.64 13.98
C SER A 793 -8.79 -4.85 13.09
N VAL A 794 -9.96 -4.38 13.55
CA VAL A 794 -11.21 -4.43 12.78
C VAL A 794 -11.69 -3.01 12.52
N ASN A 795 -11.92 -2.67 11.26
CA ASN A 795 -12.38 -1.35 10.80
C ASN A 795 -11.52 -0.18 11.31
N GLY A 796 -10.22 -0.39 11.48
CA GLY A 796 -9.29 0.63 11.97
C GLY A 796 -9.33 0.87 13.48
N ALA A 797 -10.01 0.01 14.25
CA ALA A 797 -9.96 0.05 15.72
C ALA A 797 -8.57 -0.36 16.25
N GLU A 798 -8.30 -0.09 17.53
CA GLU A 798 -7.07 -0.51 18.21
C GLU A 798 -6.82 -2.02 18.05
N ALA A 799 -5.58 -2.39 17.72
CA ALA A 799 -5.23 -3.77 17.40
C ALA A 799 -5.10 -4.62 18.67
N THR A 800 -5.71 -5.80 18.69
CA THR A 800 -5.69 -6.72 19.84
C THR A 800 -4.79 -7.93 19.58
N PRO A 801 -3.98 -8.37 20.57
CA PRO A 801 -3.07 -9.49 20.40
C PRO A 801 -3.79 -10.84 20.50
N TYR A 802 -3.41 -11.78 19.63
CA TYR A 802 -3.85 -13.17 19.63
C TYR A 802 -2.67 -14.11 19.46
N THR A 803 -2.49 -15.01 20.41
CA THR A 803 -1.44 -16.05 20.37
C THR A 803 -1.79 -17.12 19.33
N LEU A 804 -0.81 -17.46 18.49
CA LEU A 804 -0.93 -18.53 17.51
C LEU A 804 -0.85 -19.92 18.16
N GLY A 805 -1.48 -20.89 17.51
CA GLY A 805 -1.35 -22.30 17.85
C GLY A 805 0.06 -22.83 17.63
N THR A 806 0.34 -24.02 18.17
CA THR A 806 1.63 -24.72 17.98
C THR A 806 1.97 -25.07 16.52
N ASP A 807 1.03 -24.87 15.61
CA ASP A 807 1.14 -25.01 14.16
C ASP A 807 1.25 -23.67 13.42
N GLY A 808 1.39 -22.55 14.15
CA GLY A 808 1.44 -21.20 13.58
C GLY A 808 0.09 -20.69 13.09
N LEU A 809 -1.02 -21.35 13.47
CA LEU A 809 -2.37 -21.04 13.02
C LEU A 809 -3.21 -20.39 14.11
N LEU A 810 -4.09 -19.48 13.71
CA LEU A 810 -5.19 -18.97 14.51
C LEU A 810 -6.50 -19.08 13.71
N SER A 811 -7.57 -19.49 14.38
CA SER A 811 -8.92 -19.54 13.82
C SER A 811 -9.90 -18.99 14.86
N ILE A 812 -10.58 -17.90 14.52
CA ILE A 812 -11.48 -17.19 15.42
C ILE A 812 -12.74 -16.75 14.67
N ALA A 813 -13.91 -16.94 15.27
CA ALA A 813 -15.16 -16.52 14.67
C ALA A 813 -15.24 -15.00 14.57
N LEU A 814 -15.73 -14.46 13.44
CA LEU A 814 -15.86 -13.01 13.25
C LEU A 814 -16.74 -12.35 14.32
N ALA A 815 -17.76 -13.07 14.79
CA ALA A 815 -18.64 -12.60 15.87
C ALA A 815 -17.95 -12.57 17.25
N ASP A 816 -16.85 -13.30 17.44
CA ASP A 816 -16.02 -13.22 18.65
C ASP A 816 -14.93 -12.14 18.53
N LEU A 817 -14.70 -11.64 17.30
CA LEU A 817 -13.74 -10.58 16.98
C LEU A 817 -14.35 -9.18 17.17
N THR A 818 -15.63 -9.02 16.84
CA THR A 818 -16.33 -7.72 16.86
C THR A 818 -17.84 -7.87 16.94
N ASP A 819 -18.50 -6.88 17.56
CA ASP A 819 -19.96 -6.69 17.50
C ASP A 819 -20.40 -5.88 16.26
N ALA A 820 -19.46 -5.36 15.46
CA ALA A 820 -19.77 -4.57 14.27
C ALA A 820 -20.42 -5.44 13.18
N THR A 821 -21.45 -4.91 12.51
CA THR A 821 -22.15 -5.58 11.41
C THR A 821 -21.93 -4.84 10.10
N GLY A 822 -22.11 -5.51 8.97
CA GLY A 822 -21.84 -4.95 7.64
C GLY A 822 -20.42 -5.26 7.15
N LYS A 823 -19.83 -4.37 6.33
CA LYS A 823 -18.48 -4.57 5.81
C LYS A 823 -17.47 -4.48 6.95
N LEU A 824 -16.68 -5.53 7.14
CA LEU A 824 -15.55 -5.60 8.06
C LEU A 824 -14.26 -5.56 7.24
N ASN A 825 -13.36 -4.63 7.56
CA ASN A 825 -11.99 -4.61 7.09
C ASN A 825 -11.09 -5.08 8.24
N ILE A 826 -10.47 -6.24 8.12
CA ILE A 826 -9.68 -6.86 9.17
C ILE A 826 -8.21 -6.80 8.75
N ALA A 827 -7.40 -6.10 9.52
CA ALA A 827 -5.95 -6.07 9.37
C ALA A 827 -5.32 -6.97 10.43
N VAL A 828 -4.33 -7.75 10.03
CA VAL A 828 -3.54 -8.60 10.92
C VAL A 828 -2.07 -8.26 10.71
N SER A 829 -1.33 -8.08 11.79
CA SER A 829 0.12 -7.87 11.73
C SER A 829 0.84 -8.82 12.68
N PHE A 830 1.96 -9.35 12.22
CA PHE A 830 2.99 -9.93 13.06
C PHE A 830 4.08 -8.87 13.23
N GLU A 831 4.33 -8.46 14.47
CA GLU A 831 5.42 -7.56 14.78
C GLU A 831 6.76 -8.29 14.65
N GLU A 832 7.77 -7.58 14.19
CA GLU A 832 9.10 -8.17 14.04
C GLU A 832 9.67 -8.65 15.38
N ASN A 833 10.46 -9.72 15.36
CA ASN A 833 11.15 -10.23 16.55
C ASN A 833 12.62 -10.54 16.28
N ASP A 834 13.29 -11.21 17.22
CA ASP A 834 14.72 -11.50 17.17
C ASP A 834 15.14 -12.39 16.00
N ASP A 835 14.28 -13.33 15.62
CA ASP A 835 14.55 -14.33 14.60
C ASP A 835 13.93 -13.98 13.24
N TYR A 836 12.84 -13.19 13.25
CA TYR A 836 11.93 -13.05 12.13
C TYR A 836 11.52 -11.59 11.86
N LYS A 837 11.41 -11.24 10.57
CA LYS A 837 10.89 -9.93 10.15
C LYS A 837 9.37 -9.85 10.32
N GLY A 838 8.86 -8.65 10.60
CA GLY A 838 7.43 -8.40 10.69
C GLY A 838 6.72 -8.61 9.36
N SER A 839 5.43 -8.92 9.41
CA SER A 839 4.60 -9.04 8.21
C SER A 839 3.16 -8.63 8.48
N THR A 840 2.46 -8.21 7.44
CA THR A 840 1.07 -7.77 7.54
C THR A 840 0.20 -8.50 6.52
N GLY A 841 -1.08 -8.63 6.84
CA GLY A 841 -2.10 -9.18 5.97
C GLY A 841 -3.43 -8.51 6.26
N SER A 842 -4.31 -8.49 5.27
CA SER A 842 -5.66 -7.93 5.44
C SER A 842 -6.69 -8.78 4.70
N VAL A 843 -7.93 -8.72 5.19
CA VAL A 843 -9.08 -9.33 4.54
C VAL A 843 -10.32 -8.48 4.79
N SER A 844 -11.16 -8.33 3.78
CA SER A 844 -12.47 -7.71 3.91
C SER A 844 -13.58 -8.75 3.75
N THR A 845 -14.62 -8.64 4.56
CA THR A 845 -15.82 -9.48 4.47
C THR A 845 -17.07 -8.69 4.82
N VAL A 846 -18.25 -9.28 4.65
CA VAL A 846 -19.50 -8.71 5.13
C VAL A 846 -20.08 -9.64 6.20
N LEU A 847 -20.15 -9.16 7.43
CA LEU A 847 -20.83 -9.86 8.52
C LEU A 847 -22.31 -9.46 8.55
N VAL A 848 -23.17 -10.36 8.06
CA VAL A 848 -24.62 -10.21 8.16
C VAL A 848 -25.11 -11.09 9.31
N ILE A 849 -25.48 -10.47 10.43
CA ILE A 849 -26.19 -11.19 11.50
C ILE A 849 -27.64 -11.36 11.04
N ASN A 850 -27.98 -12.55 10.54
CA ASN A 850 -29.36 -12.92 10.32
C ASN A 850 -30.04 -13.09 11.68
N ASN A 851 -30.59 -12.02 12.21
CA ASN A 851 -31.52 -12.10 13.33
C ASN A 851 -32.76 -12.87 12.86
N VAL A 852 -32.75 -14.20 13.05
CA VAL A 852 -33.94 -15.03 12.87
C VAL A 852 -34.90 -14.69 14.00
N THR A 853 -35.79 -13.73 13.75
CA THR A 853 -36.98 -13.51 14.57
C THR A 853 -37.97 -14.64 14.31
N VAL A 854 -37.91 -15.68 15.16
CA VAL A 854 -38.98 -16.67 15.25
C VAL A 854 -40.14 -16.03 16.02
N GLU A 855 -41.19 -15.58 15.31
CA GLU A 855 -42.46 -15.23 15.93
C GLU A 855 -43.20 -16.51 16.36
N VAL A 856 -43.19 -16.79 17.67
CA VAL A 856 -44.06 -17.77 18.34
C VAL A 856 -44.76 -17.03 19.49
N PRO A 857 -46.06 -17.27 19.73
CA PRO A 857 -46.95 -16.29 20.36
C PRO A 857 -46.62 -16.01 21.82
N VAL A 858 -46.90 -14.76 22.20
CA VAL A 858 -46.64 -14.16 23.52
C VAL A 858 -47.23 -15.00 24.66
N GLU A 859 -46.37 -15.73 25.34
CA GLU A 859 -46.41 -15.87 26.79
C GLU A 859 -45.03 -15.49 27.34
N VAL A 860 -45.01 -14.54 28.27
CA VAL A 860 -43.82 -13.89 28.84
C VAL A 860 -42.79 -14.93 29.30
N PRO A 861 -41.61 -15.04 28.66
CA PRO A 861 -40.52 -15.82 29.20
C PRO A 861 -39.71 -14.94 30.15
N VAL A 862 -39.70 -15.36 31.41
CA VAL A 862 -38.67 -15.02 32.38
C VAL A 862 -37.34 -15.55 31.83
N TYR A 863 -36.35 -14.67 31.62
CA TYR A 863 -34.97 -15.10 31.36
C TYR A 863 -34.45 -15.80 32.62
N ILE A 864 -34.43 -17.13 32.60
CA ILE A 864 -33.70 -17.93 33.59
C ILE A 864 -32.28 -18.03 33.09
N THR A 865 -31.34 -17.44 33.82
CA THR A 865 -29.92 -17.79 33.71
C THR A 865 -29.79 -19.30 33.91
N VAL A 866 -29.53 -20.05 32.84
CA VAL A 866 -29.22 -21.48 32.99
C VAL A 866 -27.83 -21.55 33.58
N ASN A 867 -27.76 -21.66 34.90
CA ASN A 867 -26.51 -21.92 35.61
C ASN A 867 -26.03 -23.32 35.22
N GLN A 868 -25.21 -23.40 34.17
CA GLN A 868 -24.51 -24.63 33.80
C GLN A 868 -23.72 -25.11 35.01
N THR A 869 -23.88 -26.38 35.35
CA THR A 869 -23.19 -26.93 36.53
C THR A 869 -21.73 -27.15 36.14
N ALA A 870 -20.79 -26.65 36.95
CA ALA A 870 -19.36 -26.88 36.72
C ALA A 870 -19.06 -28.39 36.72
N THR A 871 -18.07 -28.82 35.94
CA THR A 871 -17.68 -30.23 35.86
C THR A 871 -16.27 -30.46 36.36
N SER A 872 -15.99 -31.68 36.79
CA SER A 872 -14.68 -32.15 37.19
C SER A 872 -14.32 -33.38 36.38
N ILE A 873 -13.23 -33.26 35.62
CA ILE A 873 -12.61 -34.36 34.89
C ILE A 873 -11.34 -34.82 35.61
N THR A 874 -11.23 -36.12 35.87
CA THR A 874 -10.13 -36.68 36.65
C THR A 874 -9.64 -38.00 36.07
N ALA A 875 -8.35 -38.25 36.21
CA ALA A 875 -7.74 -39.56 36.09
C ALA A 875 -6.61 -39.67 37.11
N SER A 876 -6.30 -40.89 37.51
CA SER A 876 -5.16 -41.20 38.38
C SER A 876 -3.95 -41.60 37.56
N ASP A 877 -2.77 -41.29 38.08
CA ASP A 877 -1.49 -41.68 37.49
C ASP A 877 -1.45 -43.18 37.21
N LEU A 878 -0.94 -43.53 36.03
CA LEU A 878 -0.95 -44.90 35.53
C LEU A 878 0.47 -45.41 35.32
N THR A 879 0.96 -46.28 36.21
CA THR A 879 2.22 -47.01 35.98
C THR A 879 1.98 -48.22 35.07
N ALA A 880 2.63 -48.29 33.91
CA ALA A 880 2.51 -49.40 32.96
C ALA A 880 3.89 -49.98 32.57
N THR A 881 3.92 -51.28 32.24
CA THR A 881 5.12 -51.92 31.69
C THR A 881 5.22 -51.61 30.19
N ALA A 882 6.39 -51.18 29.72
CA ALA A 882 6.61 -50.89 28.30
C ALA A 882 6.21 -52.09 27.42
N LYS A 883 5.60 -51.79 26.27
CA LYS A 883 5.07 -52.73 25.27
C LYS A 883 3.87 -53.58 25.74
N VAL A 884 3.31 -53.29 26.90
CA VAL A 884 2.06 -53.90 27.38
C VAL A 884 0.97 -52.84 27.41
N ALA A 885 -0.11 -53.06 26.68
CA ALA A 885 -1.25 -52.15 26.67
C ALA A 885 -1.90 -52.09 28.06
N LYS A 886 -2.11 -50.88 28.57
CA LYS A 886 -2.82 -50.63 29.83
C LYS A 886 -3.93 -49.61 29.61
N THR A 887 -5.03 -49.74 30.35
CA THR A 887 -6.19 -48.86 30.19
C THR A 887 -6.10 -47.68 31.14
N LEU A 888 -6.01 -46.47 30.60
CA LEU A 888 -6.25 -45.21 31.30
C LEU A 888 -7.76 -45.04 31.51
N THR A 889 -8.14 -44.71 32.74
CA THR A 889 -9.54 -44.55 33.15
C THR A 889 -9.79 -43.10 33.52
N VAL A 890 -10.70 -42.43 32.80
CA VAL A 890 -11.05 -41.03 32.98
C VAL A 890 -12.47 -40.96 33.54
N THR A 891 -12.67 -40.17 34.59
CA THR A 891 -13.97 -39.99 35.26
C THR A 891 -14.44 -38.56 35.12
N LEU A 892 -15.69 -38.37 34.67
CA LEU A 892 -16.35 -37.07 34.54
C LEU A 892 -17.55 -36.98 35.49
N LYS A 893 -17.56 -35.94 36.32
CA LYS A 893 -18.64 -35.63 37.27
C LYS A 893 -19.04 -34.17 37.19
N ASP A 894 -20.25 -33.84 37.62
CA ASP A 894 -20.61 -32.45 37.91
C ASP A 894 -20.10 -31.99 39.29
N ALA A 895 -20.26 -30.71 39.59
CA ALA A 895 -19.84 -30.07 40.85
C ALA A 895 -20.50 -30.67 42.09
N ASN A 896 -21.64 -31.37 41.93
CA ASN A 896 -22.35 -32.06 43.01
C ASN A 896 -21.90 -33.53 43.14
N GLY A 897 -20.91 -33.97 42.35
CA GLY A 897 -20.38 -35.33 42.35
C GLY A 897 -21.21 -36.34 41.57
N LYS A 898 -22.24 -35.91 40.83
CA LYS A 898 -23.05 -36.79 39.96
C LYS A 898 -22.24 -37.16 38.73
N VAL A 899 -22.19 -38.45 38.43
CA VAL A 899 -21.47 -38.98 37.26
C VAL A 899 -22.18 -38.61 35.96
N LEU A 900 -21.41 -38.21 34.94
CA LEU A 900 -21.95 -37.76 33.66
C LEU A 900 -21.74 -38.82 32.58
N ALA A 901 -22.80 -39.56 32.28
CA ALA A 901 -22.80 -40.64 31.29
C ALA A 901 -23.05 -40.15 29.86
N ASN A 902 -22.56 -40.91 28.87
CA ASN A 902 -22.70 -40.64 27.44
C ASN A 902 -22.15 -39.28 26.99
N LYS A 903 -21.14 -38.75 27.70
CA LYS A 903 -20.47 -37.49 27.35
C LYS A 903 -19.15 -37.79 26.64
N ALA A 904 -18.87 -37.05 25.58
CA ALA A 904 -17.64 -37.19 24.82
C ALA A 904 -16.48 -36.50 25.56
N VAL A 905 -15.40 -37.24 25.80
CA VAL A 905 -14.19 -36.77 26.47
C VAL A 905 -13.01 -36.96 25.53
N LYS A 906 -12.15 -35.94 25.42
CA LYS A 906 -10.90 -36.00 24.64
C LYS A 906 -9.75 -36.35 25.57
N VAL A 907 -8.90 -37.26 25.11
CA VAL A 907 -7.68 -37.70 25.80
C VAL A 907 -6.51 -37.54 24.83
N THR A 908 -5.56 -36.69 25.18
CA THR A 908 -4.37 -36.42 24.38
C THR A 908 -3.15 -36.98 25.07
N VAL A 909 -2.41 -37.84 24.36
CA VAL A 909 -1.19 -38.47 24.84
C VAL A 909 -0.10 -38.26 23.80
N ASN A 910 0.99 -37.58 24.16
CA ASN A 910 2.15 -37.31 23.29
C ASN A 910 1.75 -36.72 21.91
N GLY A 911 0.91 -35.67 21.93
CA GLY A 911 0.43 -34.96 20.73
C GLY A 911 -0.67 -35.66 19.94
N LYS A 912 -1.07 -36.90 20.29
CA LYS A 912 -2.15 -37.63 19.62
C LYS A 912 -3.44 -37.64 20.43
N THR A 913 -4.51 -37.11 19.86
CA THR A 913 -5.83 -36.99 20.51
C THR A 913 -6.75 -38.16 20.15
N SER A 914 -7.43 -38.73 21.14
CA SER A 914 -8.52 -39.71 20.96
C SER A 914 -9.78 -39.24 21.66
N THR A 915 -10.94 -39.39 21.02
CA THR A 915 -12.25 -39.08 21.62
C THR A 915 -12.93 -40.35 22.08
N VAL A 916 -13.34 -40.40 23.35
CA VAL A 916 -14.01 -41.54 23.97
C VAL A 916 -15.23 -41.08 24.76
N THR A 917 -16.26 -41.91 24.81
CA THR A 917 -17.53 -41.58 25.47
C THR A 917 -17.58 -42.19 26.87
N THR A 918 -18.06 -41.42 27.85
CA THR A 918 -18.26 -41.92 29.22
C THR A 918 -19.38 -42.95 29.28
N ASP A 919 -19.17 -44.02 30.05
CA ASP A 919 -20.18 -45.03 30.30
C ASP A 919 -21.24 -44.56 31.31
N LYS A 920 -22.18 -45.45 31.67
CA LYS A 920 -23.24 -45.17 32.65
C LYS A 920 -22.74 -44.74 34.04
N ASN A 921 -21.47 -44.94 34.35
CA ASN A 921 -20.84 -44.54 35.61
C ASN A 921 -19.99 -43.26 35.45
N GLY A 922 -20.08 -42.57 34.30
CA GLY A 922 -19.28 -41.38 34.00
C GLY A 922 -17.82 -41.69 33.68
N VAL A 923 -17.51 -42.94 33.30
CA VAL A 923 -16.14 -43.41 33.10
C VAL A 923 -15.85 -43.65 31.63
N ALA A 924 -14.81 -43.04 31.10
CA ALA A 924 -14.26 -43.30 29.77
C ALA A 924 -12.93 -44.07 29.87
N LYS A 925 -12.69 -44.99 28.93
CA LYS A 925 -11.52 -45.89 28.95
C LYS A 925 -10.72 -45.76 27.66
N VAL A 926 -9.41 -45.52 27.78
CA VAL A 926 -8.47 -45.41 26.65
C VAL A 926 -7.32 -46.39 26.85
N ASN A 927 -7.01 -47.20 25.84
CA ASN A 927 -5.85 -48.09 25.90
C ASN A 927 -4.58 -47.34 25.48
N VAL A 928 -3.60 -47.28 26.37
CA VAL A 928 -2.27 -46.72 26.11
C VAL A 928 -1.24 -47.85 26.02
N ASN A 929 -0.37 -47.79 25.02
CA ASN A 929 0.72 -48.75 24.82
C ASN A 929 1.98 -48.00 24.40
N TYR A 930 3.04 -48.08 25.22
CA TYR A 930 4.26 -47.31 25.02
C TYR A 930 5.42 -48.23 24.63
N ALA A 931 6.12 -47.91 23.53
CA ALA A 931 7.24 -48.71 23.04
C ALA A 931 8.52 -48.57 23.89
N LYS A 932 8.65 -47.47 24.63
CA LYS A 932 9.81 -47.13 25.48
C LYS A 932 9.35 -46.87 26.91
N ALA A 933 10.23 -47.12 27.89
CA ALA A 933 10.00 -46.74 29.27
C ALA A 933 10.26 -45.24 29.46
N GLY A 934 9.39 -44.54 30.19
CA GLY A 934 9.49 -43.11 30.43
C GLY A 934 8.23 -42.57 31.12
N THR A 935 8.29 -41.31 31.57
CA THR A 935 7.13 -40.57 32.08
C THR A 935 6.41 -39.94 30.88
N TYR A 936 5.10 -40.19 30.77
CA TYR A 936 4.26 -39.65 29.70
C TYR A 936 3.13 -38.84 30.33
N TYR A 937 3.02 -37.57 29.92
CA TYR A 937 1.97 -36.67 30.35
C TYR A 937 0.75 -36.78 29.46
N TYR A 938 -0.43 -36.53 30.02
CA TYR A 938 -1.68 -36.55 29.27
C TYR A 938 -2.59 -35.40 29.66
N THR A 939 -3.33 -34.92 28.66
CA THR A 939 -4.33 -33.87 28.85
C THR A 939 -5.72 -34.45 28.59
N LEU A 940 -6.64 -34.15 29.50
CA LEU A 940 -8.03 -34.61 29.49
C LEU A 940 -8.93 -33.40 29.31
N SER A 941 -9.91 -33.46 28.40
CA SER A 941 -10.90 -32.38 28.27
C SER A 941 -12.32 -32.86 27.99
N PHE A 942 -13.28 -32.19 28.63
CA PHE A 942 -14.70 -32.20 28.32
C PHE A 942 -15.08 -30.78 27.89
N LEU A 943 -15.64 -30.62 26.69
CA LEU A 943 -15.88 -29.31 26.07
C LEU A 943 -17.15 -28.59 26.56
N GLY A 944 -17.89 -29.22 27.49
CA GLY A 944 -19.18 -28.70 27.95
C GLY A 944 -20.34 -29.06 27.03
N ASP A 945 -21.55 -28.75 27.49
CA ASP A 945 -22.80 -28.84 26.74
C ASP A 945 -23.86 -27.90 27.35
N ASN A 946 -25.10 -27.99 26.87
CA ASN A 946 -26.20 -27.13 27.33
C ASN A 946 -26.47 -27.20 28.84
N ASP A 947 -26.07 -28.27 29.52
CA ASP A 947 -26.34 -28.50 30.94
C ASP A 947 -25.10 -28.29 31.83
N TYR A 948 -23.89 -28.45 31.27
CA TYR A 948 -22.65 -28.60 32.02
C TYR A 948 -21.49 -27.77 31.45
N LYS A 949 -20.73 -27.08 32.32
CA LYS A 949 -19.53 -26.32 31.89
C LYS A 949 -18.40 -27.25 31.47
N ALA A 950 -17.53 -26.78 30.60
CA ALA A 950 -16.29 -27.46 30.23
C ALA A 950 -15.37 -27.70 31.43
N SER A 951 -14.53 -28.73 31.34
CA SER A 951 -13.44 -28.97 32.30
C SER A 951 -12.24 -29.60 31.63
N MET A 952 -11.05 -29.25 32.10
CA MET A 952 -9.77 -29.75 31.60
C MET A 952 -8.86 -30.14 32.76
N LYS A 953 -8.02 -31.15 32.55
CA LYS A 953 -6.96 -31.53 33.47
C LYS A 953 -5.71 -31.98 32.72
N ALA A 954 -4.58 -31.35 33.00
CA ALA A 954 -3.26 -31.86 32.68
C ALA A 954 -2.77 -32.75 33.84
N VAL A 955 -2.20 -33.91 33.53
CA VAL A 955 -1.66 -34.88 34.49
C VAL A 955 -0.29 -35.36 34.06
#